data_AF-A0A364LKF1-F1
#
_entry.id   AF-A0A364LKF1-F1
#
_cell.length_a   1.000
_cell.length_b   1.000
_cell.length_c   1.000
_cell.angle_alpha   90.00
_cell.angle_beta   90.00
_cell.angle_gamma   90.00
#
_symmetry.space_group_name_H-M   'P 1'
#
loop_
_entity.id
_entity.type
_entity.pdbx_description
1 polymer ?
#
loop_
_entity_poly.entity_id
_entity_poly.type
_entity_poly.pdbx_seq_one_letter_code
_entity_poly.pdbx_strand_id
1 'polypeptide(L)'
;MKSKNTVSNIDNESRNLASIRLAQSLWNRGTPITGTPAESYLVSTRKIPASVASRLQFKYVQGKLGIPKLDQYGFNDYLIAPVFNLKDELIGLQIVQLDAEGNKAMPADADKSYYCKMYLGPVKPALPGKAAVINEVENQDAVFIAEGIETAASIAAIPAIREQYSILASLGVTELPATLSYIRTHYSRDTTIILLKDHDQPGSSASNDFQKALELFEGAGYRVIVKEPVQIDNDWNDVLAQHGSVELERQLAVDIDALQSQGQAIIRNELKNLYASLLTSEAKTDEQNLLFSLSLVINHKIDRMTAIIPSIENSIKRLAESDQLALQVETAHFKKNDAELKLAMRALDSIRKRVEPVLQLPPLPEAVKEYGDQCLKLETSKKNLPANNQKALREEITAAYDKAMKDYVSLSAGAGAELKKIASDDHYAFFFNLIIEKSKTQSFSEMRRSLSLEIKNREQAQREQSEKARAEKEQEYKHELLDASIKQNELAIELVSYMNKLSVLIDSSRLSVEREIEDIDYRAYQDFYVKLHEEAQASDEDLESLQHWLNNLGNFKTLSPLKFEPPKGEDVRPVKFIFEEYDEQETLENITDAMMNHLPPATPALDPRDKGKEIDDQEAAPERDDLLTRSIYDYVIELSAILYKSFEVTSPDGRFTQEFDGLVVRDRQLTIMERKANDGTGVSVLQRNFCQQKIGSKEQFVDKNWLPSILGHAQPESFIKIDAPESKDWYSPAFDDAMKNRLMTAAKKTVVEALRELRLEFNMNLPKHFSDGYQGVFFSSRLNDVKVRFSRQGLGNETIAHRRIDDIKSDMATEAMKRV
;
A
#
# COMPACT_ATOMS: atom_id res chain seq x y z
N MET A 1 12.82 2.23 -5.52
CA MET A 1 11.39 2.51 -5.80
C MET A 1 10.47 2.02 -4.67
N LYS A 2 10.59 0.77 -4.18
CA LYS A 2 9.75 0.24 -3.09
C LYS A 2 9.76 1.08 -1.79
N SER A 3 10.93 1.53 -1.30
CA SER A 3 11.01 2.31 -0.04
C SER A 3 10.36 3.69 -0.08
N LYS A 4 10.38 4.39 -1.22
CA LYS A 4 9.70 5.70 -1.37
C LYS A 4 8.18 5.56 -1.28
N ASN A 5 7.62 4.49 -1.88
CA ASN A 5 6.19 4.20 -1.81
C ASN A 5 5.76 3.79 -0.40
N THR A 6 6.59 3.05 0.34
CA THR A 6 6.34 2.69 1.74
C THR A 6 6.29 3.92 2.65
N VAL A 7 7.22 4.87 2.48
CA VAL A 7 7.24 6.12 3.28
C VAL A 7 6.05 7.02 2.96
N SER A 8 5.64 7.16 1.69
CA SER A 8 4.44 7.93 1.34
C SER A 8 3.15 7.32 1.87
N ASN A 9 3.07 5.99 1.92
CA ASN A 9 1.92 5.28 2.51
C ASN A 9 1.86 5.55 4.03
N ILE A 10 3.01 5.57 4.69
CA ILE A 10 3.13 5.89 6.11
C ILE A 10 2.69 7.34 6.40
N ASP A 11 3.05 8.31 5.58
CA ASP A 11 2.63 9.69 5.82
C ASP A 11 1.10 9.87 5.63
N ASN A 12 0.50 9.18 4.65
CA ASN A 12 -0.93 9.25 4.39
C ASN A 12 -1.77 8.63 5.53
N GLU A 13 -1.40 7.44 5.98
CA GLU A 13 -2.05 6.77 7.11
C GLU A 13 -1.91 7.56 8.43
N SER A 14 -0.77 8.24 8.66
CA SER A 14 -0.60 9.08 9.85
C SER A 14 -1.55 10.27 9.84
N ARG A 15 -1.80 10.88 8.68
CA ARG A 15 -2.83 11.92 8.51
C ARG A 15 -4.24 11.37 8.71
N ASN A 16 -4.51 10.17 8.24
CA ASN A 16 -5.78 9.49 8.46
C ASN A 16 -6.04 9.29 9.96
N LEU A 17 -5.06 8.76 10.71
CA LEU A 17 -5.18 8.57 12.16
C LEU A 17 -5.40 9.88 12.92
N ALA A 18 -4.70 10.95 12.55
CA ALA A 18 -4.92 12.27 13.15
C ALA A 18 -6.35 12.78 12.88
N SER A 19 -6.87 12.55 11.67
CA SER A 19 -8.23 12.93 11.29
C SER A 19 -9.29 12.11 12.05
N ILE A 20 -9.07 10.80 12.21
CA ILE A 20 -9.92 9.91 13.00
C ILE A 20 -9.97 10.37 14.46
N ARG A 21 -8.81 10.63 15.08
CA ARG A 21 -8.73 11.12 16.47
C ARG A 21 -9.45 12.45 16.65
N LEU A 22 -9.32 13.36 15.69
CA LEU A 22 -10.06 14.63 15.72
C LEU A 22 -11.57 14.39 15.61
N ALA A 23 -12.01 13.54 14.68
CA ALA A 23 -13.43 13.18 14.53
C ALA A 23 -14.01 12.58 15.83
N GLN A 24 -13.31 11.63 16.45
CA GLN A 24 -13.71 11.02 17.72
C GLN A 24 -13.76 12.06 18.86
N SER A 25 -12.76 12.94 18.95
CA SER A 25 -12.73 14.02 19.94
C SER A 25 -13.92 14.98 19.77
N LEU A 26 -14.22 15.39 18.54
CA LEU A 26 -15.36 16.26 18.23
C LEU A 26 -16.71 15.58 18.54
N TRP A 27 -16.85 14.30 18.21
CA TRP A 27 -18.05 13.53 18.53
C TRP A 27 -18.30 13.40 20.04
N ASN A 28 -17.23 13.18 20.80
CA ASN A 28 -17.29 13.07 22.27
C ASN A 28 -17.58 14.43 22.92
N ARG A 29 -17.06 15.52 22.34
CA ARG A 29 -17.38 16.90 22.76
C ARG A 29 -18.80 17.33 22.38
N GLY A 30 -19.39 16.69 21.37
CA GLY A 30 -20.71 17.00 20.86
C GLY A 30 -21.81 16.78 21.91
N THR A 31 -22.79 17.68 21.90
CA THR A 31 -23.97 17.67 22.78
C THR A 31 -25.22 17.31 21.97
N PRO A 32 -26.33 16.89 22.62
CA PRO A 32 -27.61 16.72 21.93
C PRO A 32 -28.02 18.01 21.20
N ILE A 33 -28.68 17.88 20.05
CA ILE A 33 -29.05 19.05 19.23
C ILE A 33 -30.17 19.90 19.86
N THR A 34 -30.94 19.39 20.82
CA THR A 34 -32.10 20.07 21.41
C THR A 34 -31.74 21.43 21.99
N GLY A 35 -32.47 22.47 21.59
CA GLY A 35 -32.26 23.86 22.00
C GLY A 35 -31.07 24.56 21.31
N THR A 36 -30.47 23.98 20.28
CA THR A 36 -29.27 24.51 19.61
C THR A 36 -29.56 24.98 18.18
N PRO A 37 -28.66 25.76 17.54
CA PRO A 37 -28.77 26.11 16.12
C PRO A 37 -28.88 24.88 15.20
N ALA A 38 -28.31 23.74 15.59
CA ALA A 38 -28.44 22.48 14.84
C ALA A 38 -29.87 21.92 14.84
N GLU A 39 -30.61 22.03 15.96
CA GLU A 39 -32.04 21.70 15.96
C GLU A 39 -32.83 22.70 15.13
N SER A 40 -32.54 24.01 15.25
CA SER A 40 -33.18 25.03 14.40
C SER A 40 -32.99 24.73 12.91
N TYR A 41 -31.79 24.31 12.51
CA TYR A 41 -31.50 23.89 11.15
C TYR A 41 -32.36 22.70 10.70
N LEU A 42 -32.41 21.61 11.48
CA LEU A 42 -33.20 20.43 11.09
C LEU A 42 -34.71 20.67 11.16
N VAL A 43 -35.19 21.43 12.15
CA VAL A 43 -36.62 21.63 12.41
C VAL A 43 -37.18 22.82 11.63
N SER A 44 -36.59 23.99 11.79
CA SER A 44 -37.09 25.23 11.18
C SER A 44 -36.80 25.28 9.69
N THR A 45 -35.57 24.89 9.29
CA THR A 45 -35.12 24.97 7.89
C THR A 45 -35.45 23.71 7.11
N ARG A 46 -35.17 22.51 7.64
CA ARG A 46 -35.44 21.23 6.95
C ARG A 46 -36.84 20.66 7.22
N LYS A 47 -37.65 21.29 8.08
CA LYS A 47 -39.03 20.88 8.42
C LYS A 47 -39.15 19.45 8.98
N ILE A 48 -38.07 18.93 9.55
CA ILE A 48 -38.08 17.64 10.23
C ILE A 48 -38.78 17.84 11.59
N PRO A 49 -39.76 17.00 11.97
CA PRO A 49 -40.41 17.13 13.27
C PRO A 49 -39.38 17.09 14.42
N ALA A 50 -39.50 17.99 15.40
CA ALA A 50 -38.53 18.07 16.50
C ALA A 50 -38.39 16.74 17.29
N SER A 51 -39.50 16.03 17.48
CA SER A 51 -39.55 14.70 18.11
C SER A 51 -38.85 13.60 17.30
N VAL A 52 -38.67 13.81 16.00
CA VAL A 52 -37.88 12.95 15.13
C VAL A 52 -36.41 13.37 15.18
N ALA A 53 -36.12 14.66 14.96
CA ALA A 53 -34.77 15.19 14.91
C ALA A 53 -33.96 14.85 16.18
N SER A 54 -34.57 14.93 17.36
CA SER A 54 -33.92 14.63 18.65
C SER A 54 -33.54 13.14 18.85
N ARG A 55 -34.06 12.24 18.01
CA ARG A 55 -33.80 10.78 18.05
C ARG A 55 -32.80 10.30 17.01
N LEU A 56 -32.45 11.16 16.05
CA LEU A 56 -31.46 10.84 15.02
C LEU A 56 -30.04 10.94 15.59
N GLN A 57 -29.10 10.27 14.93
CA GLN A 57 -27.69 10.23 15.31
C GLN A 57 -26.96 11.53 14.92
N PHE A 58 -27.45 12.67 15.39
CA PHE A 58 -26.80 13.97 15.22
C PHE A 58 -26.34 14.54 16.55
N LYS A 59 -25.25 15.29 16.52
CA LYS A 59 -24.80 16.12 17.64
C LYS A 59 -24.53 17.54 17.20
N TYR A 60 -24.55 18.44 18.17
CA TYR A 60 -24.14 19.83 18.05
C TYR A 60 -22.76 20.04 18.68
N VAL A 61 -21.90 20.77 17.98
CA VAL A 61 -20.60 21.22 18.49
C VAL A 61 -20.50 22.73 18.36
N GLN A 62 -20.05 23.39 19.42
CA GLN A 62 -19.78 24.83 19.43
C GLN A 62 -18.28 25.14 19.53
N GLY A 63 -17.86 26.23 18.90
CA GLY A 63 -16.50 26.77 18.94
C GLY A 63 -15.57 26.15 17.90
N LYS A 64 -14.31 26.58 17.90
CA LYS A 64 -13.31 26.14 16.92
C LYS A 64 -13.14 24.62 16.91
N LEU A 65 -13.08 24.06 15.70
CA LEU A 65 -12.91 22.62 15.48
C LEU A 65 -11.44 22.22 15.37
N GLY A 66 -10.52 23.18 15.22
CA GLY A 66 -9.13 22.88 14.86
C GLY A 66 -8.98 22.54 13.37
N ILE A 67 -9.95 22.97 12.55
CA ILE A 67 -9.98 22.74 11.10
C ILE A 67 -9.84 24.11 10.42
N PRO A 68 -8.64 24.47 9.92
CA PRO A 68 -8.39 25.81 9.40
C PRO A 68 -9.40 26.29 8.34
N LYS A 69 -9.85 25.37 7.48
CA LYS A 69 -10.82 25.67 6.42
C LYS A 69 -12.18 26.12 6.95
N LEU A 70 -12.61 25.64 8.13
CA LEU A 70 -13.88 26.04 8.74
C LEU A 70 -13.70 27.18 9.76
N ASP A 71 -12.62 27.14 10.54
CA ASP A 71 -12.38 28.07 11.65
C ASP A 71 -12.03 29.49 11.18
N GLN A 72 -11.63 29.68 9.91
CA GLN A 72 -11.22 30.98 9.38
C GLN A 72 -12.38 31.97 9.14
N TYR A 73 -13.63 31.49 9.07
CA TYR A 73 -14.78 32.31 8.67
C TYR A 73 -15.64 32.83 9.85
N GLY A 74 -15.23 32.57 11.10
CA GLY A 74 -15.88 33.15 12.28
C GLY A 74 -17.20 32.50 12.72
N PHE A 75 -17.74 31.53 11.97
CA PHE A 75 -18.88 30.72 12.39
C PHE A 75 -18.43 29.63 13.37
N ASN A 76 -19.18 29.45 14.46
CA ASN A 76 -18.80 28.57 15.57
C ASN A 76 -19.82 27.46 15.85
N ASP A 77 -20.85 27.31 15.02
CA ASP A 77 -21.97 26.40 15.26
C ASP A 77 -21.97 25.28 14.22
N TYR A 78 -22.05 24.03 14.66
CA TYR A 78 -21.91 22.89 13.76
C TYR A 78 -22.91 21.78 14.09
N LEU A 79 -23.56 21.26 13.06
CA LEU A 79 -24.24 19.96 13.09
C LEU A 79 -23.24 18.89 12.62
N ILE A 80 -23.11 17.79 13.37
CA ILE A 80 -22.25 16.66 13.01
C ILE A 80 -23.01 15.34 13.00
N ALA A 81 -22.69 14.49 12.02
CA ALA A 81 -23.18 13.11 11.90
C ALA A 81 -22.02 12.11 11.93
N PRO A 82 -22.16 10.94 12.59
CA PRO A 82 -21.11 9.95 12.72
C PRO A 82 -20.95 9.16 11.43
N VAL A 83 -19.70 8.84 11.09
CA VAL A 83 -19.34 7.97 9.97
C VAL A 83 -18.58 6.76 10.50
N PHE A 84 -19.12 5.57 10.24
CA PHE A 84 -18.61 4.31 10.72
C PHE A 84 -17.89 3.53 9.62
N ASN A 85 -16.88 2.76 9.99
CA ASN A 85 -16.20 1.81 9.11
C ASN A 85 -16.88 0.43 9.17
N LEU A 86 -16.26 -0.57 8.54
CA LEU A 86 -16.76 -1.95 8.55
C LEU A 86 -16.83 -2.60 9.95
N LYS A 87 -16.08 -2.08 10.94
CA LYS A 87 -15.99 -2.58 12.32
C LYS A 87 -16.95 -1.87 13.30
N ASP A 88 -17.88 -1.06 12.77
CA ASP A 88 -18.68 -0.11 13.56
C ASP A 88 -17.85 0.86 14.43
N GLU A 89 -16.60 1.13 14.02
CA GLU A 89 -15.76 2.14 14.66
C GLU A 89 -16.03 3.51 14.04
N LEU A 90 -16.18 4.53 14.88
CA LEU A 90 -16.26 5.92 14.44
C LEU A 90 -14.92 6.36 13.82
N ILE A 91 -14.90 6.50 12.50
CA ILE A 91 -13.71 6.91 11.73
C ILE A 91 -13.80 8.32 11.17
N GLY A 92 -14.98 8.93 11.19
CA GLY A 92 -15.16 10.27 10.66
C GLY A 92 -16.46 10.95 11.06
N LEU A 93 -16.61 12.19 10.63
CA LEU A 93 -17.81 12.99 10.79
C LEU A 93 -18.18 13.65 9.48
N GLN A 94 -19.48 13.69 9.16
CA GLN A 94 -20.01 14.67 8.23
C GLN A 94 -20.37 15.93 9.02
N ILE A 95 -19.80 17.07 8.63
CA ILE A 95 -19.94 18.35 9.32
C ILE A 95 -20.74 19.31 8.44
N VAL A 96 -21.70 20.01 9.04
CA VAL A 96 -22.41 21.15 8.44
C VAL A 96 -22.18 22.37 9.35
N GLN A 97 -21.53 23.40 8.83
CA GLN A 97 -21.31 24.68 9.51
C GLN A 97 -22.57 25.54 9.41
N LEU A 98 -22.97 26.11 10.53
CA LEU A 98 -24.20 26.88 10.72
C LEU A 98 -23.90 28.31 11.17
N ASP A 99 -24.85 29.21 10.92
CA ASP A 99 -24.92 30.50 11.62
C ASP A 99 -25.60 30.35 12.99
N ALA A 100 -25.68 31.46 13.74
CA ALA A 100 -26.27 31.48 15.08
C ALA A 100 -27.79 31.22 15.06
N GLU A 101 -28.45 31.49 13.94
CA GLU A 101 -29.88 31.31 13.72
C GLU A 101 -30.24 29.86 13.30
N GLY A 102 -29.25 29.06 12.92
CA GLY A 102 -29.42 27.69 12.44
C GLY A 102 -29.68 27.59 10.94
N ASN A 103 -29.17 28.51 10.13
CA ASN A 103 -29.06 28.34 8.68
C ASN A 103 -27.67 27.83 8.32
N LYS A 104 -27.50 27.35 7.09
CA LYS A 104 -26.16 27.05 6.55
C LYS A 104 -25.32 28.33 6.58
N ALA A 105 -24.13 28.24 7.17
CA ALA A 105 -23.21 29.35 7.22
C ALA A 105 -22.89 29.85 5.80
N MET A 106 -22.90 31.17 5.62
CA MET A 106 -22.55 31.86 4.38
C MET A 106 -21.74 33.11 4.73
N PRO A 107 -20.41 33.08 4.60
CA PRO A 107 -19.58 34.27 4.82
C PRO A 107 -19.95 35.38 3.83
N ALA A 108 -19.95 36.64 4.28
CA ALA A 108 -20.23 37.79 3.41
C ALA A 108 -19.22 37.90 2.24
N ASP A 109 -17.96 37.53 2.49
CA ASP A 109 -16.87 37.52 1.50
C ASP A 109 -16.56 36.09 0.99
N ALA A 110 -17.56 35.21 0.94
CA ALA A 110 -17.35 33.83 0.50
C ALA A 110 -16.75 33.80 -0.91
N ASP A 111 -15.55 33.20 -1.03
CA ASP A 111 -15.00 32.87 -2.34
C ASP A 111 -15.78 31.69 -2.94
N LYS A 112 -15.58 31.42 -4.24
CA LYS A 112 -16.22 30.28 -4.93
C LYS A 112 -15.82 28.91 -4.38
N SER A 113 -14.85 28.83 -3.46
CA SER A 113 -14.32 27.59 -2.87
C SER A 113 -14.89 27.29 -1.48
N TYR A 114 -15.60 28.24 -0.88
CA TYR A 114 -16.29 28.04 0.38
C TYR A 114 -17.42 27.03 0.22
N TYR A 115 -17.42 26.03 1.10
CA TYR A 115 -18.49 25.06 1.21
C TYR A 115 -18.71 24.75 2.68
N CYS A 116 -19.93 24.98 3.16
CA CYS A 116 -20.30 24.83 4.57
C CYS A 116 -20.39 23.37 5.02
N LYS A 117 -20.22 22.40 4.10
CA LYS A 117 -20.19 20.98 4.42
C LYS A 117 -18.81 20.39 4.20
N MET A 118 -18.41 19.45 5.05
CA MET A 118 -17.22 18.65 4.80
C MET A 118 -17.28 17.29 5.50
N TYR A 119 -16.59 16.32 4.92
CA TYR A 119 -16.25 15.07 5.59
C TYR A 119 -14.90 15.23 6.30
N LEU A 120 -14.88 14.95 7.60
CA LEU A 120 -13.66 14.81 8.40
C LEU A 120 -13.40 13.33 8.65
N GLY A 121 -12.38 12.76 8.00
CA GLY A 121 -12.01 11.36 8.18
C GLY A 121 -11.10 10.87 7.04
N PRO A 122 -10.74 9.58 7.03
CA PRO A 122 -9.93 9.01 5.97
C PRO A 122 -10.73 8.98 4.65
N VAL A 123 -10.18 9.60 3.60
CA VAL A 123 -10.77 9.54 2.24
C VAL A 123 -10.65 8.12 1.68
N LYS A 124 -9.48 7.48 1.89
CA LYS A 124 -9.19 6.10 1.53
C LYS A 124 -8.78 5.32 2.79
N PRO A 125 -9.73 4.77 3.55
CA PRO A 125 -9.41 3.93 4.71
C PRO A 125 -8.68 2.66 4.28
N ALA A 126 -7.90 2.07 5.19
CA ALA A 126 -7.11 0.85 4.93
C ALA A 126 -8.00 -0.34 4.51
N LEU A 127 -9.18 -0.45 5.13
CA LEU A 127 -10.26 -1.34 4.73
C LEU A 127 -11.38 -0.48 4.10
N PRO A 128 -11.57 -0.51 2.77
CA PRO A 128 -12.55 0.32 2.10
C PRO A 128 -13.98 -0.02 2.53
N GLY A 129 -14.74 1.02 2.89
CA GLY A 129 -16.14 0.90 3.26
C GLY A 129 -16.50 1.78 4.45
N LYS A 130 -17.49 2.65 4.26
CA LYS A 130 -17.98 3.55 5.30
C LYS A 130 -19.41 4.01 4.99
N ALA A 131 -20.15 4.35 6.04
CA ALA A 131 -21.46 4.96 5.93
C ALA A 131 -21.67 5.97 7.07
N ALA A 132 -22.39 7.06 6.79
CA ALA A 132 -23.00 7.83 7.87
C ALA A 132 -24.26 7.13 8.33
N VAL A 133 -24.35 6.80 9.61
CA VAL A 133 -25.52 6.15 10.19
C VAL A 133 -26.39 7.23 10.85
N ILE A 134 -27.58 7.48 10.31
CA ILE A 134 -28.47 8.57 10.76
C ILE A 134 -29.59 8.04 11.65
N ASN A 135 -30.11 6.86 11.31
CA ASN A 135 -31.07 6.10 12.11
C ASN A 135 -30.63 4.64 12.09
N GLU A 136 -30.51 4.03 13.26
CA GLU A 136 -30.07 2.65 13.40
C GLU A 136 -31.15 1.84 14.10
N VAL A 137 -31.49 0.71 13.51
CA VAL A 137 -32.41 -0.28 14.07
C VAL A 137 -31.90 -1.68 13.73
N GLU A 138 -32.37 -2.68 14.48
CA GLU A 138 -31.89 -4.06 14.32
C GLU A 138 -32.42 -4.78 13.08
N ASN A 139 -33.55 -4.32 12.52
CA ASN A 139 -34.17 -4.95 11.37
C ASN A 139 -33.26 -4.86 10.13
N GLN A 140 -33.02 -6.00 9.50
CA GLN A 140 -32.15 -6.14 8.34
C GLN A 140 -32.91 -6.46 7.05
N ASP A 141 -34.24 -6.44 7.06
CA ASP A 141 -35.03 -6.76 5.87
C ASP A 141 -34.86 -5.71 4.76
N ALA A 142 -34.63 -4.45 5.16
CA ALA A 142 -34.33 -3.37 4.24
C ALA A 142 -33.46 -2.29 4.88
N VAL A 143 -32.76 -1.55 4.02
CA VAL A 143 -31.95 -0.39 4.42
C VAL A 143 -32.13 0.74 3.42
N PHE A 144 -32.31 1.96 3.95
CA PHE A 144 -32.44 3.18 3.16
C PHE A 144 -31.09 3.88 3.08
N ILE A 145 -30.63 4.22 1.88
CA ILE A 145 -29.35 4.88 1.65
C ILE A 145 -29.60 6.16 0.86
N ALA A 146 -29.31 7.29 1.48
CA ALA A 146 -29.36 8.59 0.84
C ALA A 146 -27.99 9.09 0.41
N GLU A 147 -27.94 10.03 -0.52
CA GLU A 147 -26.69 10.69 -0.89
C GLU A 147 -26.17 11.56 0.27
N GLY A 148 -27.05 12.38 0.86
CA GLY A 148 -26.72 13.32 1.92
C GLY A 148 -27.35 12.98 3.28
N ILE A 149 -26.72 13.46 4.35
CA ILE A 149 -27.22 13.30 5.73
C ILE A 149 -28.56 14.02 5.95
N GLU A 150 -28.84 15.10 5.20
CA GLU A 150 -30.10 15.82 5.30
C GLU A 150 -31.25 15.10 4.61
N THR A 151 -30.99 14.50 3.45
CA THR A 151 -31.92 13.62 2.73
C THR A 151 -32.29 12.43 3.62
N ALA A 152 -31.30 11.74 4.20
CA ALA A 152 -31.51 10.67 5.17
C ALA A 152 -32.36 11.12 6.38
N ALA A 153 -32.06 12.29 6.95
CA ALA A 153 -32.83 12.84 8.06
C ALA A 153 -34.27 13.19 7.69
N SER A 154 -34.50 13.63 6.44
CA SER A 154 -35.84 13.98 5.94
C SER A 154 -36.72 12.74 5.79
N ILE A 155 -36.17 11.64 5.27
CA ILE A 155 -36.91 10.36 5.17
C ILE A 155 -37.27 9.80 6.56
N ALA A 156 -36.46 10.07 7.58
CA ALA A 156 -36.77 9.68 8.96
C ALA A 156 -38.03 10.37 9.53
N ALA A 157 -38.58 11.39 8.85
CA ALA A 157 -39.88 11.97 9.20
C ALA A 157 -41.06 11.02 8.97
N ILE A 158 -40.88 9.93 8.22
CA ILE A 158 -41.88 8.89 7.98
C ILE A 158 -41.76 7.84 9.11
N PRO A 159 -42.75 7.73 10.03
CA PRO A 159 -42.65 6.86 11.20
C PRO A 159 -42.46 5.38 10.84
N ALA A 160 -43.19 4.90 9.83
CA ALA A 160 -43.13 3.52 9.36
C ALA A 160 -41.71 3.11 8.89
N ILE A 161 -40.92 4.07 8.41
CA ILE A 161 -39.53 3.83 8.00
C ILE A 161 -38.62 3.92 9.21
N ARG A 162 -38.64 5.05 9.93
CA ARG A 162 -37.72 5.31 11.05
C ARG A 162 -37.79 4.26 12.16
N GLU A 163 -38.97 3.74 12.45
CA GLU A 163 -39.16 2.79 13.55
C GLU A 163 -38.77 1.36 13.17
N GLN A 164 -38.68 1.06 11.88
CA GLN A 164 -38.49 -0.30 11.39
C GLN A 164 -37.24 -0.51 10.56
N TYR A 165 -36.62 0.53 9.98
CA TYR A 165 -35.47 0.37 9.09
C TYR A 165 -34.34 1.36 9.36
N SER A 166 -33.12 0.90 9.09
CA SER A 166 -31.92 1.71 9.21
C SER A 166 -31.83 2.69 8.04
N ILE A 167 -31.38 3.91 8.34
CA ILE A 167 -31.25 4.99 7.37
C ILE A 167 -29.80 5.49 7.40
N LEU A 168 -29.15 5.35 6.26
CA LEU A 168 -27.75 5.66 6.05
C LEU A 168 -27.59 6.81 5.04
N ALA A 169 -26.41 7.44 5.05
CA ALA A 169 -26.00 8.36 3.99
C ALA A 169 -24.59 8.03 3.47
N SER A 170 -24.40 8.19 2.15
CA SER A 170 -23.13 7.90 1.49
C SER A 170 -22.10 9.02 1.55
N LEU A 171 -22.51 10.23 1.96
CA LEU A 171 -21.70 11.46 1.96
C LEU A 171 -21.51 12.07 0.56
N GLY A 172 -22.45 11.81 -0.34
CA GLY A 172 -22.51 12.30 -1.72
C GLY A 172 -22.58 11.15 -2.72
N VAL A 173 -23.10 11.44 -3.93
CA VAL A 173 -23.24 10.45 -5.01
C VAL A 173 -21.93 9.76 -5.38
N THR A 174 -20.83 10.49 -5.39
CA THR A 174 -19.50 9.96 -5.75
C THR A 174 -18.97 8.95 -4.72
N GLU A 175 -19.46 9.01 -3.48
CA GLU A 175 -19.09 8.11 -2.39
C GLU A 175 -20.11 6.97 -2.20
N LEU A 176 -21.25 7.00 -2.89
CA LEU A 176 -22.27 5.93 -2.85
C LEU A 176 -21.70 4.54 -3.16
N PRO A 177 -20.80 4.36 -4.16
CA PRO A 177 -20.11 3.08 -4.36
C PRO A 177 -19.31 2.59 -3.14
N ALA A 178 -18.74 3.50 -2.34
CA ALA A 178 -17.95 3.13 -1.16
C ALA A 178 -18.83 2.61 -0.02
N THR A 179 -20.12 2.98 0.01
CA THR A 179 -21.10 2.46 0.98
C THR A 179 -21.43 0.99 0.74
N LEU A 180 -21.30 0.47 -0.49
CA LEU A 180 -21.56 -0.95 -0.79
C LEU A 180 -20.74 -1.91 0.08
N SER A 181 -19.48 -1.57 0.36
CA SER A 181 -18.65 -2.40 1.25
C SER A 181 -19.18 -2.42 2.69
N TYR A 182 -19.71 -1.29 3.18
CA TYR A 182 -20.40 -1.24 4.48
C TYR A 182 -21.69 -2.07 4.44
N ILE A 183 -22.44 -2.03 3.35
CA ILE A 183 -23.67 -2.83 3.22
C ILE A 183 -23.36 -4.33 3.23
N ARG A 184 -22.36 -4.79 2.46
CA ARG A 184 -21.96 -6.20 2.40
C ARG A 184 -21.54 -6.81 3.73
N THR A 185 -21.09 -6.00 4.68
CA THR A 185 -20.67 -6.48 6.00
C THR A 185 -21.79 -6.48 7.03
N HIS A 186 -22.72 -5.52 6.95
CA HIS A 186 -23.74 -5.33 7.99
C HIS A 186 -25.11 -5.89 7.62
N TYR A 187 -25.36 -6.16 6.34
CA TYR A 187 -26.65 -6.59 5.81
C TYR A 187 -26.51 -7.89 5.02
N SER A 188 -27.47 -8.80 5.16
CA SER A 188 -27.50 -10.06 4.41
C SER A 188 -27.87 -9.83 2.94
N ARG A 189 -27.58 -10.80 2.06
CA ARG A 189 -27.94 -10.75 0.64
C ARG A 189 -29.42 -10.46 0.39
N ASP A 190 -30.29 -10.99 1.24
CA ASP A 190 -31.75 -10.87 1.10
C ASP A 190 -32.29 -9.49 1.50
N THR A 191 -31.41 -8.62 2.04
CA THR A 191 -31.75 -7.25 2.36
C THR A 191 -32.14 -6.50 1.10
N THR A 192 -33.30 -5.85 1.13
CA THR A 192 -33.70 -4.91 0.07
C THR A 192 -32.98 -3.57 0.28
N ILE A 193 -32.25 -3.10 -0.73
CA ILE A 193 -31.55 -1.83 -0.70
C ILE A 193 -32.44 -0.76 -1.33
N ILE A 194 -32.83 0.26 -0.56
CA ILE A 194 -33.57 1.41 -1.08
C ILE A 194 -32.60 2.58 -1.27
N LEU A 195 -32.31 2.90 -2.53
CA LEU A 195 -31.47 4.04 -2.89
C LEU A 195 -32.35 5.28 -3.08
N LEU A 196 -32.09 6.31 -2.27
CA LEU A 196 -32.77 7.60 -2.30
C LEU A 196 -31.95 8.55 -3.16
N LYS A 197 -32.35 8.66 -4.43
CA LYS A 197 -31.73 9.47 -5.47
C LYS A 197 -32.27 10.90 -5.43
N ASP A 198 -31.40 11.89 -5.62
CA ASP A 198 -31.81 13.26 -5.89
C ASP A 198 -32.21 13.41 -7.38
N HIS A 199 -33.25 14.19 -7.70
CA HIS A 199 -33.79 14.25 -9.06
C HIS A 199 -33.00 15.21 -9.96
N ASP A 200 -31.72 14.91 -10.19
CA ASP A 200 -30.87 15.68 -11.08
C ASP A 200 -31.29 15.57 -12.56
N GLN A 201 -30.91 16.58 -13.36
CA GLN A 201 -31.05 16.57 -14.80
C GLN A 201 -30.45 15.31 -15.45
N PRO A 202 -31.16 14.65 -16.38
CA PRO A 202 -30.65 13.47 -17.08
C PRO A 202 -29.31 13.73 -17.77
N GLY A 203 -28.35 12.81 -17.61
CA GLY A 203 -27.02 12.90 -18.23
C GLY A 203 -26.03 13.81 -17.49
N SER A 204 -26.40 14.36 -16.34
CA SER A 204 -25.47 15.05 -15.43
C SER A 204 -24.36 14.11 -14.93
N SER A 205 -23.24 14.66 -14.44
CA SER A 205 -22.18 13.85 -13.81
C SER A 205 -22.70 13.05 -12.62
N ALA A 206 -23.58 13.66 -11.80
CA ALA A 206 -24.20 13.01 -10.65
C ALA A 206 -25.09 11.84 -11.08
N SER A 207 -25.94 12.01 -12.10
CA SER A 207 -26.75 10.91 -12.64
C SER A 207 -25.89 9.74 -13.16
N ASN A 208 -24.76 10.02 -13.80
CA ASN A 208 -23.84 8.98 -14.27
C ASN A 208 -23.13 8.26 -13.12
N ASP A 209 -22.74 8.99 -12.06
CA ASP A 209 -22.10 8.40 -10.89
C ASP A 209 -23.10 7.57 -10.06
N PHE A 210 -24.36 8.00 -9.97
CA PHE A 210 -25.43 7.19 -9.39
C PHE A 210 -25.65 5.90 -10.15
N GLN A 211 -25.71 5.94 -11.49
CA GLN A 211 -25.90 4.75 -12.31
C GLN A 211 -24.79 3.72 -12.10
N LYS A 212 -23.52 4.17 -12.00
CA LYS A 212 -22.40 3.28 -11.64
C LYS A 212 -22.59 2.65 -10.27
N ALA A 213 -23.08 3.41 -9.29
CA ALA A 213 -23.35 2.87 -7.97
C ALA A 213 -24.46 1.82 -8.02
N LEU A 214 -25.58 2.11 -8.70
CA LEU A 214 -26.70 1.17 -8.90
C LEU A 214 -26.22 -0.16 -9.49
N GLU A 215 -25.46 -0.11 -10.58
CA GLU A 215 -24.88 -1.31 -11.22
C GLU A 215 -24.00 -2.13 -10.27
N LEU A 216 -23.27 -1.48 -9.36
CA LEU A 216 -22.46 -2.17 -8.35
C LEU A 216 -23.31 -2.85 -7.28
N PHE A 217 -24.41 -2.23 -6.84
CA PHE A 217 -25.33 -2.83 -5.86
C PHE A 217 -26.10 -4.01 -6.49
N GLU A 218 -26.62 -3.85 -7.71
CA GLU A 218 -27.29 -4.93 -8.45
C GLU A 218 -26.33 -6.06 -8.80
N GLY A 219 -25.11 -5.73 -9.25
CA GLY A 219 -24.04 -6.69 -9.53
C GLY A 219 -23.57 -7.46 -8.30
N ALA A 220 -23.75 -6.90 -7.09
CA ALA A 220 -23.52 -7.61 -5.83
C ALA A 220 -24.65 -8.60 -5.47
N GLY A 221 -25.74 -8.62 -6.24
CA GLY A 221 -26.87 -9.53 -6.08
C GLY A 221 -27.93 -9.07 -5.08
N TYR A 222 -27.95 -7.78 -4.73
CA TYR A 222 -29.02 -7.20 -3.91
C TYR A 222 -30.26 -6.90 -4.74
N ARG A 223 -31.44 -7.01 -4.10
CA ARG A 223 -32.65 -6.38 -4.62
C ARG A 223 -32.56 -4.88 -4.37
N VAL A 224 -32.44 -4.08 -5.43
CA VAL A 224 -32.33 -2.62 -5.32
C VAL A 224 -33.65 -1.96 -5.75
N ILE A 225 -34.15 -1.03 -4.94
CA ILE A 225 -35.27 -0.16 -5.28
C ILE A 225 -34.75 1.28 -5.29
N VAL A 226 -34.83 1.93 -6.44
CA VAL A 226 -34.48 3.35 -6.56
C VAL A 226 -35.73 4.19 -6.37
N LYS A 227 -35.63 5.24 -5.55
CA LYS A 227 -36.67 6.25 -5.37
C LYS A 227 -36.08 7.62 -5.62
N GLU A 228 -36.82 8.44 -6.37
CA GLU A 228 -36.51 9.86 -6.59
C GLU A 228 -37.77 10.73 -6.43
N PRO A 229 -37.63 12.02 -6.06
CA PRO A 229 -38.75 12.97 -6.04
C PRO A 229 -39.45 13.11 -7.39
N VAL A 230 -40.71 13.53 -7.42
CA VAL A 230 -41.46 13.68 -8.68
C VAL A 230 -40.98 14.87 -9.53
N GLN A 231 -40.53 15.95 -8.89
CA GLN A 231 -40.08 17.16 -9.58
C GLN A 231 -38.58 17.12 -9.84
N ILE A 232 -38.18 17.44 -11.07
CA ILE A 232 -36.77 17.60 -11.47
C ILE A 232 -36.15 18.76 -10.67
N ASP A 233 -34.87 18.62 -10.33
CA ASP A 233 -34.06 19.53 -9.54
C ASP A 233 -34.49 19.66 -8.07
N ASN A 234 -35.42 18.82 -7.60
CA ASN A 234 -35.71 18.66 -6.17
C ASN A 234 -34.99 17.44 -5.60
N ASP A 235 -34.60 17.57 -4.34
CA ASP A 235 -34.22 16.44 -3.49
C ASP A 235 -35.37 16.07 -2.51
N TRP A 236 -35.17 15.04 -1.68
CA TRP A 236 -36.19 14.64 -0.69
C TRP A 236 -36.38 15.66 0.45
N ASN A 237 -35.38 16.47 0.76
CA ASN A 237 -35.56 17.54 1.75
C ASN A 237 -36.44 18.66 1.23
N ASP A 238 -36.44 18.93 -0.07
CA ASP A 238 -37.31 19.92 -0.70
C ASP A 238 -38.77 19.48 -0.65
N VAL A 239 -39.05 18.20 -0.92
CA VAL A 239 -40.41 17.63 -0.79
C VAL A 239 -40.93 17.78 0.64
N LEU A 240 -40.13 17.42 1.64
CA LEU A 240 -40.51 17.59 3.04
C LEU A 240 -40.73 19.06 3.40
N ALA A 241 -39.81 19.94 2.98
CA ALA A 241 -39.85 21.36 3.32
C ALA A 241 -41.04 22.10 2.69
N GLN A 242 -41.41 21.74 1.46
CA GLN A 242 -42.45 22.42 0.69
C GLN A 242 -43.84 21.81 0.90
N HIS A 243 -43.92 20.50 1.09
CA HIS A 243 -45.20 19.76 1.06
C HIS A 243 -45.48 18.91 2.29
N GLY A 244 -44.52 18.75 3.20
CA GLY A 244 -44.68 18.02 4.46
C GLY A 244 -44.56 16.50 4.33
N SER A 245 -44.61 15.81 5.48
CA SER A 245 -44.31 14.38 5.59
C SER A 245 -45.32 13.47 4.88
N VAL A 246 -46.59 13.89 4.77
CA VAL A 246 -47.64 13.11 4.08
C VAL A 246 -47.35 13.02 2.58
N GLU A 247 -46.94 14.13 1.97
CA GLU A 247 -46.58 14.13 0.55
C GLU A 247 -45.24 13.41 0.32
N LEU A 248 -44.30 13.55 1.25
CA LEU A 248 -43.04 12.80 1.22
C LEU A 248 -43.30 11.28 1.19
N GLU A 249 -44.15 10.78 2.10
CA GLU A 249 -44.54 9.36 2.16
C GLU A 249 -45.27 8.92 0.89
N ARG A 250 -46.18 9.75 0.37
CA ARG A 250 -46.92 9.50 -0.87
C ARG A 250 -46.00 9.39 -2.09
N GLN A 251 -45.00 10.25 -2.23
CA GLN A 251 -44.06 10.20 -3.36
C GLN A 251 -43.07 9.05 -3.21
N LEU A 252 -42.61 8.77 -2.00
CA LEU A 252 -41.70 7.66 -1.74
C LEU A 252 -42.38 6.32 -2.09
N ALA A 253 -43.67 6.14 -1.74
CA ALA A 253 -44.52 5.02 -2.15
C ALA A 253 -43.80 3.66 -2.04
N VAL A 254 -43.22 3.38 -0.88
CA VAL A 254 -42.58 2.09 -0.59
C VAL A 254 -43.61 1.20 0.10
N ASP A 255 -43.86 0.04 -0.47
CA ASP A 255 -44.70 -0.99 0.14
C ASP A 255 -43.89 -1.68 1.25
N ILE A 256 -44.10 -1.22 2.49
CA ILE A 256 -43.38 -1.69 3.68
C ILE A 256 -43.67 -3.17 3.94
N ASP A 257 -44.89 -3.65 3.67
CA ASP A 257 -45.26 -5.05 3.88
C ASP A 257 -44.51 -5.97 2.90
N ALA A 258 -44.24 -5.49 1.69
CA ALA A 258 -43.45 -6.21 0.68
C ALA A 258 -41.93 -6.19 0.92
N LEU A 259 -41.43 -5.47 1.95
CA LEU A 259 -40.02 -5.44 2.33
C LEU A 259 -39.62 -6.58 3.29
N GLN A 260 -40.57 -7.28 3.91
CA GLN A 260 -40.26 -8.37 4.84
C GLN A 260 -39.43 -9.46 4.14
N SER A 261 -38.29 -9.81 4.72
CA SER A 261 -37.40 -10.82 4.13
C SER A 261 -37.95 -12.23 4.34
N GLN A 262 -37.71 -13.11 3.38
CA GLN A 262 -38.04 -14.54 3.49
C GLN A 262 -36.93 -15.36 4.18
N GLY A 263 -35.79 -14.74 4.50
CA GLY A 263 -34.62 -15.40 5.07
C GLY A 263 -34.75 -15.72 6.57
N GLN A 264 -34.19 -16.85 7.00
CA GLN A 264 -34.23 -17.27 8.41
C GLN A 264 -33.36 -16.39 9.31
N ALA A 265 -33.89 -15.93 10.45
CA ALA A 265 -33.17 -15.08 11.40
C ALA A 265 -31.89 -15.70 11.99
N ILE A 266 -31.80 -17.04 12.02
CA ILE A 266 -30.65 -17.78 12.57
C ILE A 266 -29.39 -17.55 11.72
N ILE A 267 -29.50 -17.63 10.40
CA ILE A 267 -28.38 -17.42 9.47
C ILE A 267 -27.80 -16.01 9.64
N ARG A 268 -28.65 -14.98 9.85
CA ARG A 268 -28.21 -13.60 10.05
C ARG A 268 -27.31 -13.42 11.28
N ASN A 269 -27.63 -14.06 12.39
CA ASN A 269 -26.82 -13.97 13.61
C ASN A 269 -25.49 -14.72 13.49
N GLU A 270 -25.48 -15.88 12.84
CA GLU A 270 -24.25 -16.63 12.64
C GLU A 270 -23.30 -15.97 11.63
N LEU A 271 -23.84 -15.29 10.60
CA LEU A 271 -23.04 -14.46 9.69
C LEU A 271 -22.34 -13.32 10.45
N LYS A 272 -22.98 -12.72 11.45
CA LYS A 272 -22.34 -11.71 12.32
C LYS A 272 -21.17 -12.29 13.12
N ASN A 273 -21.30 -13.51 13.64
CA ASN A 273 -20.21 -14.19 14.36
C ASN A 273 -19.04 -14.53 13.43
N LEU A 274 -19.34 -15.04 12.23
CA LEU A 274 -18.36 -15.31 11.18
C LEU A 274 -17.65 -14.02 10.76
N TYR A 275 -18.39 -12.92 10.64
CA TYR A 275 -17.83 -11.61 10.33
C TYR A 275 -16.91 -11.08 11.45
N ALA A 276 -17.34 -11.17 12.71
CA ALA A 276 -16.55 -10.73 13.86
C ALA A 276 -15.22 -11.49 13.99
N SER A 277 -15.24 -12.81 13.78
CA SER A 277 -14.01 -13.62 13.76
C SER A 277 -13.10 -13.26 12.58
N LEU A 278 -13.65 -13.01 11.38
CA LEU A 278 -12.89 -12.54 10.22
C LEU A 278 -12.22 -11.18 10.47
N LEU A 279 -12.91 -10.25 11.15
CA LEU A 279 -12.35 -8.96 11.55
C LEU A 279 -11.14 -9.09 12.48
N THR A 280 -11.17 -10.06 13.39
CA THR A 280 -10.04 -10.37 14.29
C THR A 280 -8.82 -10.82 13.47
N SER A 281 -9.01 -11.75 12.54
CA SER A 281 -7.94 -12.23 11.65
C SER A 281 -7.38 -11.11 10.76
N GLU A 282 -8.25 -10.28 10.18
CA GLU A 282 -7.84 -9.16 9.34
C GLU A 282 -7.06 -8.11 10.14
N ALA A 283 -7.48 -7.82 11.39
CA ALA A 283 -6.76 -6.91 12.28
C ALA A 283 -5.34 -7.41 12.58
N LYS A 284 -5.16 -8.71 12.84
CA LYS A 284 -3.84 -9.31 13.08
C LYS A 284 -2.96 -9.27 11.83
N THR A 285 -3.54 -9.51 10.65
CA THR A 285 -2.85 -9.39 9.37
C THR A 285 -2.42 -7.94 9.10
N ASP A 286 -3.27 -6.95 9.37
CA ASP A 286 -2.94 -5.54 9.23
C ASP A 286 -1.85 -5.10 10.22
N GLU A 287 -1.90 -5.60 11.47
CA GLU A 287 -0.87 -5.39 12.49
C GLU A 287 0.49 -5.96 12.04
N GLN A 288 0.51 -7.20 11.54
CA GLN A 288 1.72 -7.84 11.00
C GLN A 288 2.32 -7.04 9.84
N ASN A 289 1.48 -6.61 8.89
CA ASN A 289 1.91 -5.82 7.73
C ASN A 289 2.45 -4.43 8.13
N LEU A 290 1.84 -3.80 9.13
CA LEU A 290 2.31 -2.53 9.68
C LEU A 290 3.69 -2.72 10.33
N LEU A 291 3.85 -3.70 11.22
CA LEU A 291 5.11 -3.99 11.90
C LEU A 291 6.22 -4.32 10.89
N PHE A 292 5.92 -5.11 9.86
CA PHE A 292 6.86 -5.39 8.77
C PHE A 292 7.29 -4.11 8.04
N SER A 293 6.34 -3.24 7.68
CA SER A 293 6.62 -1.98 7.00
C SER A 293 7.44 -1.02 7.87
N LEU A 294 7.14 -0.96 9.16
CA LEU A 294 7.89 -0.14 10.13
C LEU A 294 9.32 -0.64 10.31
N SER A 295 9.52 -1.96 10.41
CA SER A 295 10.85 -2.59 10.50
C SER A 295 11.70 -2.21 9.27
N LEU A 296 11.14 -2.30 8.06
CA LEU A 296 11.85 -1.89 6.83
C LEU A 296 12.23 -0.40 6.84
N VAL A 297 11.35 0.49 7.29
CA VAL A 297 11.64 1.93 7.31
C VAL A 297 12.67 2.28 8.36
N ILE A 298 12.58 1.70 9.55
CA ILE A 298 13.55 1.92 10.64
C ILE A 298 14.94 1.46 10.21
N ASN A 299 15.06 0.23 9.70
CA ASN A 299 16.33 -0.31 9.23
C ASN A 299 16.93 0.56 8.11
N HIS A 300 16.12 1.01 7.16
CA HIS A 300 16.58 1.95 6.14
C HIS A 300 17.07 3.29 6.70
N LYS A 301 16.45 3.79 7.78
CA LYS A 301 16.89 5.03 8.44
C LYS A 301 18.15 4.84 9.26
N ILE A 302 18.30 3.69 9.93
CA ILE A 302 19.54 3.30 10.63
C ILE A 302 20.70 3.27 9.64
N ASP A 303 20.55 2.60 8.49
CA ASP A 303 21.60 2.52 7.47
C ASP A 303 22.04 3.91 6.98
N ARG A 304 21.08 4.77 6.65
CA ARG A 304 21.37 6.14 6.20
C ARG A 304 22.06 6.96 7.27
N MET A 305 21.63 6.83 8.52
CA MET A 305 22.19 7.60 9.63
C MET A 305 23.59 7.14 9.99
N THR A 306 23.82 5.84 9.96
CA THR A 306 25.14 5.23 10.12
C THR A 306 26.10 5.70 9.02
N ALA A 307 25.62 5.86 7.78
CA ALA A 307 26.43 6.33 6.66
C ALA A 307 26.83 7.82 6.75
N ILE A 308 26.10 8.67 7.49
CA ILE A 308 26.49 10.09 7.61
C ILE A 308 27.50 10.35 8.74
N ILE A 309 27.58 9.48 9.76
CA ILE A 309 28.47 9.65 10.91
C ILE A 309 29.93 9.89 10.46
N PRO A 310 30.53 9.06 9.58
CA PRO A 310 31.89 9.30 9.10
C PRO A 310 32.05 10.64 8.37
N SER A 311 31.01 11.13 7.68
CA SER A 311 31.04 12.44 7.02
C SER A 311 31.07 13.59 8.03
N ILE A 312 30.35 13.46 9.15
CA ILE A 312 30.33 14.47 10.21
C ILE A 312 31.67 14.46 10.95
N GLU A 313 32.18 13.29 11.33
CA GLU A 313 33.48 13.12 11.99
C GLU A 313 34.63 13.74 11.19
N ASN A 314 34.64 13.52 9.87
CA ASN A 314 35.62 14.17 8.99
C ASN A 314 35.50 15.70 8.97
N SER A 315 34.28 16.23 9.08
CA SER A 315 34.04 17.69 9.12
C SER A 315 34.52 18.29 10.45
N ILE A 316 34.23 17.60 11.57
CA ILE A 316 34.75 17.96 12.91
C ILE A 316 36.28 17.98 12.90
N LYS A 317 36.91 16.93 12.36
CA LYS A 317 38.37 16.83 12.28
C LYS A 317 38.97 18.01 11.49
N ARG A 318 38.41 18.34 10.32
CA ARG A 318 38.86 19.48 9.51
C ARG A 318 38.66 20.82 10.22
N LEU A 319 37.54 21.02 10.91
CA LEU A 319 37.26 22.23 11.67
C LEU A 319 38.21 22.40 12.87
N ALA A 320 38.59 21.31 13.54
CA ALA A 320 39.49 21.33 14.68
C ALA A 320 40.97 21.52 14.28
N GLU A 321 41.42 20.89 13.20
CA GLU A 321 42.85 20.78 12.87
C GLU A 321 43.35 21.81 11.83
N SER A 322 42.47 22.52 11.12
CA SER A 322 42.89 23.40 10.01
C SER A 322 42.76 24.89 10.31
N ASP A 323 43.88 25.61 10.22
CA ASP A 323 43.94 27.07 10.35
C ASP A 323 43.50 27.83 9.08
N GLN A 324 43.55 27.18 7.92
CA GLN A 324 43.07 27.72 6.64
C GLN A 324 41.99 26.82 6.04
N LEU A 325 40.78 26.90 6.59
CA LEU A 325 39.64 26.12 6.13
C LEU A 325 38.63 27.00 5.38
N ALA A 326 38.12 26.51 4.26
CA ALA A 326 37.00 27.16 3.56
C ALA A 326 35.70 26.94 4.35
N LEU A 327 35.40 27.83 5.31
CA LEU A 327 34.19 27.80 6.16
C LEU A 327 32.88 27.61 5.38
N GLN A 328 32.82 28.08 4.13
CA GLN A 328 31.67 27.89 3.25
C GLN A 328 31.41 26.42 2.91
N VAL A 329 32.46 25.63 2.70
CA VAL A 329 32.39 24.20 2.36
C VAL A 329 31.87 23.41 3.56
N GLU A 330 32.44 23.61 4.75
CA GLU A 330 31.94 22.92 5.95
C GLU A 330 30.53 23.37 6.34
N THR A 331 30.19 24.64 6.16
CA THR A 331 28.81 25.11 6.33
C THR A 331 27.84 24.37 5.40
N ALA A 332 28.25 24.08 4.16
CA ALA A 332 27.43 23.31 3.22
C ALA A 332 27.32 21.84 3.63
N HIS A 333 28.42 21.21 4.10
CA HIS A 333 28.40 19.86 4.65
C HIS A 333 27.47 19.75 5.86
N PHE A 334 27.60 20.66 6.82
CA PHE A 334 26.72 20.73 7.99
C PHE A 334 25.24 20.79 7.59
N LYS A 335 24.90 21.70 6.66
CA LYS A 335 23.51 21.85 6.17
C LYS A 335 22.97 20.61 5.46
N LYS A 336 23.82 19.93 4.69
CA LYS A 336 23.43 18.68 4.03
C LYS A 336 23.08 17.61 5.06
N ASN A 337 23.92 17.46 6.09
CA ASN A 337 23.71 16.48 7.17
C ASN A 337 22.50 16.86 8.04
N ASP A 338 22.28 18.16 8.32
CA ASP A 338 21.12 18.68 9.06
C ASP A 338 19.80 18.36 8.35
N ALA A 339 19.76 18.49 7.03
CA ALA A 339 18.58 18.12 6.25
C ALA A 339 18.24 16.63 6.39
N GLU A 340 19.25 15.76 6.37
CA GLU A 340 19.09 14.30 6.55
C GLU A 340 18.62 13.95 7.98
N LEU A 341 19.22 14.56 9.00
CA LEU A 341 18.81 14.40 10.41
C LEU A 341 17.37 14.84 10.64
N LYS A 342 16.97 16.01 10.13
CA LYS A 342 15.59 16.49 10.21
C LYS A 342 14.60 15.56 9.52
N LEU A 343 14.98 14.96 8.39
CA LEU A 343 14.16 13.95 7.71
C LEU A 343 14.05 12.64 8.53
N ALA A 344 15.13 12.22 9.20
CA ALA A 344 15.11 11.06 10.08
C ALA A 344 14.24 11.31 11.31
N MET A 345 14.36 12.46 11.96
CA MET A 345 13.55 12.85 13.12
C MET A 345 12.05 12.94 12.78
N ARG A 346 11.69 13.49 11.62
CA ARG A 346 10.28 13.50 11.16
C ARG A 346 9.74 12.10 10.96
N ALA A 347 10.53 11.22 10.33
CA ALA A 347 10.14 9.82 10.17
C ALA A 347 9.99 9.12 11.52
N LEU A 348 10.89 9.38 12.46
CA LEU A 348 10.84 8.84 13.82
C LEU A 348 9.58 9.31 14.56
N ASP A 349 9.24 10.59 14.49
CA ASP A 349 8.01 11.13 15.08
C ASP A 349 6.75 10.45 14.49
N SER A 350 6.70 10.28 13.16
CA SER A 350 5.62 9.53 12.49
C SER A 350 5.54 8.07 12.95
N ILE A 351 6.67 7.38 13.09
CA ILE A 351 6.74 5.99 13.57
C ILE A 351 6.26 5.92 15.02
N ARG A 352 6.79 6.79 15.89
CA ARG A 352 6.43 6.82 17.31
C ARG A 352 4.93 6.97 17.49
N LYS A 353 4.29 7.94 16.82
CA LYS A 353 2.83 8.17 16.89
C LYS A 353 1.97 6.97 16.51
N ARG A 354 2.51 6.02 15.73
CA ARG A 354 1.84 4.78 15.29
C ARG A 354 2.06 3.63 16.26
N VAL A 355 3.24 3.55 16.83
CA VAL A 355 3.67 2.45 17.69
C VAL A 355 3.28 2.71 19.14
N GLU A 356 3.18 3.97 19.56
CA GLU A 356 2.82 4.39 20.92
C GLU A 356 1.51 3.79 21.47
N PRO A 357 0.44 3.58 20.67
CA PRO A 357 -0.76 2.88 21.15
C PRO A 357 -0.54 1.39 21.47
N VAL A 358 0.49 0.78 20.89
CA VAL A 358 0.71 -0.68 20.91
C VAL A 358 1.94 -1.04 21.77
N LEU A 359 2.95 -0.16 21.84
CA LEU A 359 4.20 -0.40 22.55
C LEU A 359 4.57 0.79 23.43
N GLN A 360 5.12 0.49 24.60
CA GLN A 360 5.78 1.48 25.44
C GLN A 360 7.11 1.88 24.80
N LEU A 361 7.16 3.13 24.33
CA LEU A 361 8.32 3.67 23.64
C LEU A 361 9.34 4.27 24.62
N PRO A 362 10.65 4.08 24.39
CA PRO A 362 11.66 4.79 25.16
C PRO A 362 11.59 6.31 24.93
N PRO A 363 11.97 7.14 25.92
CA PRO A 363 12.00 8.59 25.79
C PRO A 363 12.96 9.03 24.68
N LEU A 364 12.69 10.16 24.02
CA LEU A 364 13.63 10.71 23.03
C LEU A 364 14.97 11.04 23.72
N PRO A 365 16.10 10.89 23.01
CA PRO A 365 17.39 11.27 23.55
C PRO A 365 17.48 12.78 23.82
N GLU A 366 18.18 13.18 24.89
CA GLU A 366 18.34 14.60 25.26
C GLU A 366 19.08 15.40 24.18
N ALA A 367 19.98 14.75 23.41
CA ALA A 367 20.70 15.35 22.30
C ALA A 367 19.78 15.99 21.24
N VAL A 368 18.52 15.55 21.14
CA VAL A 368 17.52 16.17 20.24
C VAL A 368 17.30 17.64 20.59
N LYS A 369 17.17 17.94 21.89
CA LYS A 369 16.94 19.31 22.38
C LYS A 369 18.22 20.14 22.28
N GLU A 370 19.34 19.59 22.75
CA GLU A 370 20.63 20.27 22.74
C GLU A 370 21.07 20.67 21.33
N TYR A 371 20.86 19.79 20.34
CA TYR A 371 21.17 20.08 18.94
C TYR A 371 20.35 21.25 18.39
N GLY A 372 19.05 21.31 18.73
CA GLY A 372 18.17 22.40 18.33
C GLY A 372 18.64 23.75 18.85
N ASP A 373 18.98 23.81 20.14
CA ASP A 373 19.51 25.02 20.79
C ASP A 373 20.84 25.46 20.16
N GLN A 374 21.73 24.51 19.82
CA GLN A 374 23.02 24.83 19.19
C GLN A 374 22.87 25.30 17.74
N CYS A 375 21.90 24.78 16.99
CA CYS A 375 21.58 25.25 15.64
C CYS A 375 21.11 26.72 15.65
N LEU A 376 20.30 27.11 16.63
CA LEU A 376 19.87 28.51 16.82
C LEU A 376 21.04 29.47 17.07
N LYS A 377 22.02 29.05 17.88
CA LYS A 377 23.26 29.83 18.11
C LYS A 377 24.08 29.98 16.83
N LEU A 378 24.28 28.89 16.09
CA LEU A 378 25.01 28.91 14.82
C LEU A 378 24.36 29.85 13.79
N GLU A 379 23.02 29.83 13.66
CA GLU A 379 22.31 30.74 12.76
C GLU A 379 22.48 32.21 13.18
N THR A 380 22.51 32.48 14.48
CA THR A 380 22.74 33.83 15.03
C THR A 380 24.15 34.31 14.74
N SER A 381 25.17 33.47 14.99
CA SER A 381 26.57 33.77 14.68
C SER A 381 26.79 34.03 13.19
N LYS A 382 26.15 33.24 12.32
CA LYS A 382 26.19 33.45 10.86
C LYS A 382 25.63 34.80 10.43
N LYS A 383 24.50 35.23 11.00
CA LYS A 383 23.89 36.53 10.69
C LYS A 383 24.76 37.71 11.12
N ASN A 384 25.64 37.50 12.10
CA ASN A 384 26.54 38.52 12.62
C ASN A 384 27.87 38.62 11.83
N LEU A 385 28.07 37.83 10.77
CA LEU A 385 29.26 37.93 9.93
C LEU A 385 29.25 39.22 9.10
N PRO A 386 30.28 40.08 9.18
CA PRO A 386 30.32 41.34 8.46
C PRO A 386 30.45 41.14 6.95
N ALA A 387 29.68 41.90 6.17
CA ALA A 387 29.80 41.93 4.71
C ALA A 387 31.11 42.61 4.29
N ASN A 388 31.72 42.14 3.19
CA ASN A 388 32.94 42.73 2.66
C ASN A 388 32.64 44.05 1.93
N ASN A 389 32.52 45.15 2.68
CA ASN A 389 32.15 46.47 2.18
C ASN A 389 33.36 47.41 2.00
N GLN A 390 34.53 46.88 1.65
CA GLN A 390 35.76 47.68 1.42
C GLN A 390 35.56 48.81 0.40
N LYS A 391 34.71 48.61 -0.60
CA LYS A 391 34.38 49.63 -1.60
C LYS A 391 33.56 50.79 -0.99
N ALA A 392 32.55 50.49 -0.19
CA ALA A 392 31.70 51.50 0.44
C ALA A 392 32.49 52.33 1.47
N LEU A 393 33.35 51.67 2.25
CA LEU A 393 34.24 52.35 3.20
C LEU A 393 35.17 53.35 2.52
N ARG A 394 35.75 52.95 1.38
CA ARG A 394 36.60 53.83 0.58
C ARG A 394 35.84 55.05 0.05
N GLU A 395 34.62 54.83 -0.44
CA GLU A 395 33.73 55.88 -0.94
C GLU A 395 33.33 56.85 0.19
N GLU A 396 33.06 56.34 1.39
CA GLU A 396 32.73 57.13 2.58
C GLU A 396 33.89 58.03 3.04
N ILE A 397 35.09 57.46 3.20
CA ILE A 397 36.30 58.23 3.60
C ILE A 397 36.60 59.32 2.55
N THR A 398 36.49 58.99 1.26
CA THR A 398 36.76 59.93 0.16
C THR A 398 35.72 61.06 0.14
N ALA A 399 34.44 60.72 0.29
CA ALA A 399 33.35 61.70 0.33
C ALA A 399 33.47 62.64 1.54
N ALA A 400 33.85 62.10 2.71
CA ALA A 400 34.10 62.89 3.92
C ALA A 400 35.26 63.89 3.74
N TYR A 401 36.34 63.47 3.09
CA TYR A 401 37.46 64.35 2.73
C TYR A 401 37.03 65.44 1.74
N ASP A 402 36.37 65.07 0.64
CA ASP A 402 35.96 66.02 -0.40
C ASP A 402 35.00 67.08 0.16
N LYS A 403 34.08 66.66 1.03
CA LYS A 403 33.18 67.55 1.76
C LYS A 403 33.95 68.48 2.68
N ALA A 404 34.86 67.96 3.50
CA ALA A 404 35.68 68.77 4.41
C ALA A 404 36.53 69.80 3.66
N MET A 405 37.08 69.44 2.50
CA MET A 405 37.88 70.32 1.65
C MET A 405 37.03 71.42 1.01
N LYS A 406 35.85 71.06 0.49
CA LYS A 406 34.91 72.02 -0.08
C LYS A 406 34.44 73.03 0.95
N ASP A 407 34.14 72.58 2.16
CA ASP A 407 33.70 73.45 3.25
C ASP A 407 34.83 74.38 3.72
N TYR A 408 36.06 73.88 3.84
CA TYR A 408 37.23 74.69 4.18
C TYR A 408 37.50 75.79 3.13
N VAL A 409 37.45 75.46 1.83
CA VAL A 409 37.62 76.44 0.74
C VAL A 409 36.52 77.51 0.78
N SER A 410 35.28 77.09 1.05
CA SER A 410 34.13 78.01 1.14
C SER A 410 34.27 78.97 2.34
N LEU A 411 34.77 78.50 3.48
CA LEU A 411 34.96 79.30 4.70
C LEU A 411 36.18 80.22 4.63
N SER A 412 37.25 79.80 3.95
CA SER A 412 38.48 80.60 3.79
C SER A 412 38.33 81.77 2.79
N ALA A 413 37.27 81.78 1.97
CA ALA A 413 36.97 82.87 1.04
C ALA A 413 36.25 84.08 1.68
N GLY A 414 35.74 83.95 2.92
CA GLY A 414 35.03 85.01 3.64
C GLY A 414 35.95 85.81 4.58
N ALA A 415 36.05 87.12 4.39
CA ALA A 415 36.83 87.99 5.29
C ALA A 415 36.22 88.02 6.71
N GLY A 416 36.89 87.38 7.68
CA GLY A 416 36.59 87.49 9.11
C GLY A 416 35.87 86.32 9.79
N ALA A 417 35.75 85.14 9.16
CA ALA A 417 35.05 84.00 9.78
C ALA A 417 35.91 83.27 10.85
N GLU A 418 35.46 83.26 12.12
CA GLU A 418 35.99 82.34 13.13
C GLU A 418 35.55 80.89 12.80
N LEU A 419 36.53 80.04 12.51
CA LEU A 419 36.32 78.61 12.26
C LEU A 419 35.97 77.90 13.57
N LYS A 420 34.67 77.69 13.83
CA LYS A 420 34.21 76.81 14.92
C LYS A 420 34.24 75.35 14.47
N LYS A 421 34.61 74.45 15.39
CA LYS A 421 34.53 72.99 15.24
C LYS A 421 33.08 72.60 14.92
N ILE A 422 32.84 72.03 13.74
CA ILE A 422 31.54 71.43 13.40
C ILE A 422 31.67 69.91 13.66
N ALA A 423 30.73 69.35 14.42
CA ALA A 423 30.71 67.94 14.77
C ALA A 423 29.37 67.31 14.41
N SER A 424 29.42 66.27 13.57
CA SER A 424 28.37 65.23 13.50
C SER A 424 28.84 63.93 12.81
N ASP A 425 29.94 63.94 12.04
CA ASP A 425 30.48 62.78 11.32
C ASP A 425 32.00 62.66 11.62
N ASP A 426 32.43 61.50 12.12
CA ASP A 426 33.80 61.23 12.61
C ASP A 426 34.87 61.36 11.52
N HIS A 427 34.57 60.96 10.29
CA HIS A 427 35.51 61.08 9.17
C HIS A 427 35.63 62.52 8.71
N TYR A 428 34.49 63.20 8.56
CA TYR A 428 34.44 64.60 8.18
C TYR A 428 35.15 65.49 9.23
N ALA A 429 34.83 65.29 10.52
CA ALA A 429 35.42 66.06 11.62
C ALA A 429 36.93 65.84 11.71
N PHE A 430 37.41 64.61 11.49
CA PHE A 430 38.84 64.31 11.42
C PHE A 430 39.53 65.12 10.31
N PHE A 431 39.04 65.00 9.06
CA PHE A 431 39.67 65.70 7.94
C PHE A 431 39.56 67.22 8.08
N PHE A 432 38.40 67.76 8.47
CA PHE A 432 38.19 69.20 8.60
C PHE A 432 39.13 69.84 9.64
N ASN A 433 39.29 69.21 10.81
CA ASN A 433 40.24 69.69 11.83
C ASN A 433 41.69 69.60 11.35
N LEU A 434 42.05 68.51 10.67
CA LEU A 434 43.39 68.31 10.13
C LEU A 434 43.73 69.33 9.04
N ILE A 435 42.75 69.70 8.21
CA ILE A 435 42.86 70.76 7.19
C ILE A 435 43.13 72.11 7.86
N ILE A 436 42.35 72.48 8.88
CA ILE A 436 42.56 73.72 9.65
C ILE A 436 43.96 73.77 10.24
N GLU A 437 44.41 72.67 10.85
CA GLU A 437 45.73 72.61 11.48
C GLU A 437 46.87 72.78 10.47
N LYS A 438 46.84 72.02 9.37
CA LYS A 438 47.87 72.07 8.33
C LYS A 438 47.87 73.40 7.56
N SER A 439 46.72 74.07 7.45
CA SER A 439 46.62 75.39 6.81
C SER A 439 47.42 76.49 7.49
N LYS A 440 47.72 76.35 8.79
CA LYS A 440 48.50 77.33 9.55
C LYS A 440 50.00 77.28 9.22
N THR A 441 50.48 76.19 8.63
CA THR A 441 51.92 75.90 8.52
C THR A 441 52.37 75.43 7.14
N GLN A 442 51.45 75.14 6.21
CA GLN A 442 51.76 74.58 4.89
C GLN A 442 51.10 75.37 3.76
N SER A 443 51.74 75.41 2.58
CA SER A 443 51.08 75.90 1.37
C SER A 443 49.93 74.97 0.96
N PHE A 444 48.94 75.49 0.22
CA PHE A 444 47.77 74.71 -0.19
C PHE A 444 48.14 73.42 -0.96
N SER A 445 49.18 73.47 -1.81
CA SER A 445 49.68 72.31 -2.55
C SER A 445 50.32 71.26 -1.66
N GLU A 446 51.10 71.68 -0.64
CA GLU A 446 51.75 70.78 0.31
C GLU A 446 50.74 70.12 1.24
N MET A 447 49.76 70.89 1.71
CA MET A 447 48.63 70.41 2.50
C MET A 447 47.85 69.33 1.75
N ARG A 448 47.47 69.58 0.49
CA ARG A 448 46.69 68.63 -0.31
C ARG A 448 47.45 67.31 -0.51
N ARG A 449 48.76 67.38 -0.77
CA ARG A 449 49.62 66.19 -0.90
C ARG A 449 49.73 65.42 0.42
N SER A 450 49.87 66.12 1.54
CA SER A 450 49.90 65.51 2.88
C SER A 450 48.56 64.86 3.23
N LEU A 451 47.43 65.48 2.87
CA LEU A 451 46.09 64.95 3.13
C LEU A 451 45.77 63.73 2.27
N SER A 452 46.21 63.70 1.01
CA SER A 452 46.07 62.50 0.16
C SER A 452 46.81 61.29 0.72
N LEU A 453 47.95 61.49 1.40
CA LEU A 453 48.64 60.41 2.11
C LEU A 453 47.84 59.96 3.35
N GLU A 454 47.23 60.91 4.06
CA GLU A 454 46.41 60.61 5.23
C GLU A 454 45.14 59.82 4.90
N ILE A 455 44.50 60.10 3.77
CA ILE A 455 43.37 59.29 3.26
C ILE A 455 43.78 57.83 3.11
N LYS A 456 44.92 57.57 2.46
CA LYS A 456 45.45 56.20 2.27
C LYS A 456 45.78 55.53 3.61
N ASN A 457 46.40 56.25 4.54
CA ASN A 457 46.73 55.73 5.87
C ASN A 457 45.46 55.35 6.65
N ARG A 458 44.40 56.17 6.56
CA ARG A 458 43.14 55.92 7.26
C ARG A 458 42.31 54.82 6.60
N GLU A 459 42.30 54.75 5.27
CA GLU A 459 41.78 53.62 4.50
C GLU A 459 42.46 52.31 4.94
N GLN A 460 43.79 52.31 5.05
CA GLN A 460 44.55 51.15 5.50
C GLN A 460 44.26 50.79 6.97
N ALA A 461 44.25 51.75 7.88
CA ALA A 461 43.99 51.51 9.30
C ALA A 461 42.58 50.95 9.54
N GLN A 462 41.55 51.51 8.88
CA GLN A 462 40.20 50.95 8.98
C GLN A 462 40.07 49.61 8.25
N ARG A 463 40.80 49.40 7.16
CA ARG A 463 40.87 48.10 6.50
C ARG A 463 41.43 47.05 7.45
N GLU A 464 42.57 47.31 8.09
CA GLU A 464 43.17 46.41 9.09
C GLU A 464 42.24 46.17 10.28
N GLN A 465 41.54 47.21 10.76
CA GLN A 465 40.55 47.08 11.84
C GLN A 465 39.34 46.23 11.40
N SER A 466 38.84 46.42 10.19
CA SER A 466 37.72 45.65 9.63
C SER A 466 38.10 44.19 9.34
N GLU A 467 39.33 43.94 8.86
CA GLU A 467 39.88 42.61 8.62
C GLU A 467 40.08 41.87 9.95
N LYS A 468 40.56 42.57 11.00
CA LYS A 468 40.67 42.02 12.35
C LYS A 468 39.32 41.68 12.97
N ALA A 469 38.36 42.62 12.94
CA ALA A 469 37.00 42.37 13.45
C ALA A 469 36.29 41.25 12.69
N ARG A 470 36.53 41.15 11.38
CA ARG A 470 36.03 40.06 10.54
C ARG A 470 36.69 38.73 10.90
N ALA A 471 37.99 38.68 11.08
CA ALA A 471 38.71 37.47 11.50
C ALA A 471 38.23 36.97 12.87
N GLU A 472 38.00 37.88 13.83
CA GLU A 472 37.42 37.55 15.14
C GLU A 472 36.01 36.94 15.00
N LYS A 473 35.16 37.53 14.15
CA LYS A 473 33.80 37.01 13.89
C LYS A 473 33.79 35.70 13.09
N GLU A 474 34.71 35.53 12.13
CA GLU A 474 34.88 34.29 11.38
C GLU A 474 35.40 33.17 12.31
N GLN A 475 36.26 33.48 13.28
CA GLN A 475 36.71 32.53 14.30
C GLN A 475 35.60 32.15 15.29
N GLU A 476 34.79 33.11 15.72
CA GLU A 476 33.58 32.86 16.53
C GLU A 476 32.61 31.94 15.78
N TYR A 477 32.36 32.21 14.49
CA TYR A 477 31.53 31.35 13.65
C TYR A 477 32.14 29.96 13.44
N LYS A 478 33.46 29.85 13.29
CA LYS A 478 34.17 28.56 13.20
C LYS A 478 33.96 27.73 14.48
N HIS A 479 34.07 28.35 15.65
CA HIS A 479 33.86 27.68 16.93
C HIS A 479 32.41 27.20 17.07
N GLU A 480 31.44 28.05 16.77
CA GLU A 480 30.01 27.68 16.82
C GLU A 480 29.67 26.57 15.80
N LEU A 481 30.32 26.57 14.63
CA LEU A 481 30.15 25.53 13.61
C LEU A 481 30.77 24.19 14.06
N LEU A 482 31.92 24.23 14.75
CA LEU A 482 32.54 23.05 15.34
C LEU A 482 31.63 22.45 16.43
N ASP A 483 31.17 23.27 17.37
CA ASP A 483 30.26 22.83 18.44
C ASP A 483 28.95 22.27 17.88
N ALA A 484 28.37 22.93 16.88
CA ALA A 484 27.19 22.43 16.18
C ALA A 484 27.45 21.11 15.46
N SER A 485 28.63 20.92 14.87
CA SER A 485 29.01 19.66 14.20
C SER A 485 29.24 18.53 15.20
N ILE A 486 29.82 18.82 16.37
CA ILE A 486 29.95 17.86 17.48
C ILE A 486 28.55 17.41 17.95
N LYS A 487 27.66 18.37 18.23
CA LYS A 487 26.27 18.07 18.61
C LYS A 487 25.50 17.34 17.50
N GLN A 488 25.79 17.63 16.24
CA GLN A 488 25.25 16.89 15.09
C GLN A 488 25.67 15.42 15.11
N ASN A 489 26.93 15.14 15.45
CA ASN A 489 27.46 13.78 15.55
C ASN A 489 26.86 13.01 16.73
N GLU A 490 26.82 13.63 17.91
CA GLU A 490 26.19 13.08 19.11
C GLU A 490 24.73 12.70 18.84
N LEU A 491 23.96 13.62 18.24
CA LEU A 491 22.58 13.35 17.84
C LEU A 491 22.48 12.19 16.86
N ALA A 492 23.33 12.12 15.83
CA ALA A 492 23.30 11.03 14.86
C ALA A 492 23.54 9.66 15.52
N ILE A 493 24.53 9.57 16.42
CA ILE A 493 24.85 8.34 17.16
C ILE A 493 23.70 7.95 18.09
N GLU A 494 23.16 8.90 18.86
CA GLU A 494 22.04 8.64 19.77
C GLU A 494 20.77 8.25 19.03
N LEU A 495 20.48 8.87 17.88
CA LEU A 495 19.35 8.47 17.03
C LEU A 495 19.52 7.07 16.46
N VAL A 496 20.71 6.68 16.01
CA VAL A 496 20.99 5.31 15.57
C VAL A 496 20.76 4.32 16.71
N SER A 497 21.29 4.59 17.89
CA SER A 497 21.08 3.76 19.08
C SER A 497 19.61 3.65 19.46
N TYR A 498 18.88 4.78 19.43
CA TYR A 498 17.45 4.82 19.69
C TYR A 498 16.64 4.01 18.67
N MET A 499 16.92 4.18 17.38
CA MET A 499 16.25 3.45 16.30
C MET A 499 16.56 1.95 16.35
N ASN A 500 17.77 1.54 16.72
CA ASN A 500 18.11 0.13 16.95
C ASN A 500 17.26 -0.48 18.07
N LYS A 501 17.10 0.22 19.21
CA LYS A 501 16.21 -0.22 20.30
C LYS A 501 14.77 -0.35 19.81
N LEU A 502 14.31 0.61 19.02
CA LEU A 502 12.97 0.59 18.44
C LEU A 502 12.78 -0.58 17.45
N SER A 503 13.79 -0.90 16.65
CA SER A 503 13.78 -2.05 15.74
C SER A 503 13.60 -3.35 16.52
N VAL A 504 14.36 -3.55 17.61
CA VAL A 504 14.24 -4.75 18.46
C VAL A 504 12.83 -4.88 19.05
N LEU A 505 12.23 -3.78 19.50
CA LEU A 505 10.85 -3.79 20.02
C LEU A 505 9.84 -4.18 18.93
N ILE A 506 9.98 -3.62 17.72
CA ILE A 506 9.10 -3.92 16.58
C ILE A 506 9.27 -5.37 16.13
N ASP A 507 10.50 -5.87 16.03
CA ASP A 507 10.76 -7.26 15.65
C ASP A 507 10.23 -8.24 16.71
N SER A 508 10.38 -7.91 18.00
CA SER A 508 9.78 -8.70 19.09
C SER A 508 8.25 -8.73 19.01
N SER A 509 7.63 -7.59 18.69
CA SER A 509 6.18 -7.50 18.53
C SER A 509 5.71 -8.27 17.30
N ARG A 510 6.48 -8.22 16.21
CA ARG A 510 6.21 -8.99 14.99
C ARG A 510 6.21 -10.49 15.28
N LEU A 511 7.20 -10.99 16.03
CA LEU A 511 7.26 -12.39 16.45
C LEU A 511 6.07 -12.78 17.35
N SER A 512 5.57 -11.87 18.19
CA SER A 512 4.37 -12.10 18.99
C SER A 512 3.13 -12.27 18.09
N VAL A 513 2.93 -11.36 17.15
CA VAL A 513 1.82 -11.41 16.19
C VAL A 513 1.92 -12.65 15.30
N GLU A 514 3.12 -13.04 14.86
CA GLU A 514 3.34 -14.27 14.10
C GLU A 514 2.88 -15.51 14.88
N ARG A 515 3.13 -15.59 16.19
CA ARG A 515 2.61 -16.68 17.04
C ARG A 515 1.10 -16.62 17.21
N GLU A 516 0.53 -15.42 17.35
CA GLU A 516 -0.93 -15.25 17.46
C GLU A 516 -1.65 -15.64 16.16
N ILE A 517 -1.02 -15.43 14.99
CA ILE A 517 -1.52 -15.89 13.69
C ILE A 517 -1.50 -17.42 13.57
N GLU A 518 -0.60 -18.09 14.30
CA GLU A 518 -0.57 -19.55 14.41
C GLU A 518 -1.62 -20.09 15.41
N ASP A 519 -2.24 -19.23 16.21
CA ASP A 519 -3.26 -19.59 17.20
C ASP A 519 -4.62 -19.90 16.55
N ILE A 520 -5.45 -20.65 17.28
CA ILE A 520 -6.79 -21.07 16.87
C ILE A 520 -7.73 -19.88 16.67
N ASP A 521 -7.61 -18.84 17.48
CA ASP A 521 -8.47 -17.64 17.42
C ASP A 521 -8.31 -16.90 16.10
N TYR A 522 -7.09 -16.89 15.51
CA TYR A 522 -6.86 -16.32 14.18
C TYR A 522 -7.61 -17.08 13.08
N ARG A 523 -7.83 -18.39 13.24
CA ARG A 523 -8.53 -19.23 12.27
C ARG A 523 -9.97 -19.52 12.64
N ALA A 524 -10.50 -18.96 13.73
CA ALA A 524 -11.85 -19.21 14.21
C ALA A 524 -12.93 -18.99 13.14
N TYR A 525 -12.73 -18.03 12.23
CA TYR A 525 -13.64 -17.79 11.10
C TYR A 525 -13.75 -19.00 10.15
N GLN A 526 -12.69 -19.79 9.99
CA GLN A 526 -12.71 -21.02 9.19
C GLN A 526 -13.55 -22.09 9.86
N ASP A 527 -13.46 -22.21 11.20
CA ASP A 527 -14.26 -23.15 11.98
C ASP A 527 -15.74 -22.77 11.99
N PHE A 528 -16.06 -21.48 12.16
CA PHE A 528 -17.44 -20.97 12.06
C PHE A 528 -18.03 -21.23 10.68
N TYR A 529 -17.25 -21.00 9.62
CA TYR A 529 -17.70 -21.30 8.27
C TYR A 529 -17.96 -22.78 8.05
N VAL A 530 -17.07 -23.67 8.53
CA VAL A 530 -17.28 -25.12 8.41
C VAL A 530 -18.54 -25.54 9.15
N LYS A 531 -18.74 -25.07 10.39
CA LYS A 531 -19.95 -25.32 11.17
C LYS A 531 -21.20 -24.89 10.41
N LEU A 532 -21.21 -23.66 9.89
CA LEU A 532 -22.35 -23.13 9.12
C LEU A 532 -22.59 -23.91 7.83
N HIS A 533 -21.51 -24.29 7.15
CA HIS A 533 -21.60 -25.09 5.93
C HIS A 533 -22.18 -26.48 6.24
N GLU A 534 -21.81 -27.11 7.35
CA GLU A 534 -22.37 -28.41 7.78
C GLU A 534 -23.86 -28.29 8.16
N GLU A 535 -24.22 -27.25 8.91
CA GLU A 535 -25.62 -26.97 9.29
C GLU A 535 -26.50 -26.66 8.07
N ALA A 536 -25.95 -25.96 7.07
CA ALA A 536 -26.64 -25.59 5.84
C ALA A 536 -26.78 -26.75 4.83
N GLN A 537 -26.13 -27.92 5.02
CA GLN A 537 -26.28 -29.08 4.12
C GLN A 537 -27.72 -29.63 4.04
N ALA A 538 -28.64 -29.11 4.85
CA ALA A 538 -30.06 -29.40 4.76
C ALA A 538 -30.76 -28.73 3.55
N SER A 539 -30.18 -27.68 2.94
CA SER A 539 -30.76 -26.93 1.80
C SER A 539 -29.69 -26.31 0.89
N ASP A 540 -29.78 -26.54 -0.42
CA ASP A 540 -28.87 -25.96 -1.42
C ASP A 540 -28.92 -24.43 -1.44
N GLU A 541 -30.08 -23.83 -1.18
CA GLU A 541 -30.31 -22.37 -1.21
C GLU A 541 -29.57 -21.63 -0.07
N ASP A 542 -29.47 -22.26 1.11
CA ASP A 542 -28.76 -21.70 2.26
C ASP A 542 -27.24 -21.72 2.05
N LEU A 543 -26.72 -22.80 1.45
CA LEU A 543 -25.31 -22.91 1.08
C LEU A 543 -24.92 -21.89 0.01
N GLU A 544 -25.74 -21.70 -1.02
CA GLU A 544 -25.52 -20.67 -2.03
C GLU A 544 -25.54 -19.27 -1.43
N SER A 545 -26.43 -19.01 -0.48
CA SER A 545 -26.55 -17.72 0.21
C SER A 545 -25.33 -17.41 1.07
N LEU A 546 -24.86 -18.38 1.87
CA LEU A 546 -23.63 -18.26 2.67
C LEU A 546 -22.40 -18.01 1.78
N GLN A 547 -22.26 -18.79 0.71
CA GLN A 547 -21.11 -18.68 -0.18
C GLN A 547 -21.11 -17.36 -0.96
N HIS A 548 -22.28 -16.91 -1.42
CA HIS A 548 -22.43 -15.61 -2.11
C HIS A 548 -22.11 -14.45 -1.16
N TRP A 549 -22.55 -14.51 0.10
CA TRP A 549 -22.18 -13.50 1.10
C TRP A 549 -20.66 -13.42 1.27
N LEU A 550 -19.97 -14.55 1.44
CA LEU A 550 -18.50 -14.59 1.57
C LEU A 550 -17.80 -14.04 0.32
N ASN A 551 -18.24 -14.43 -0.88
CA ASN A 551 -17.63 -13.94 -2.12
C ASN A 551 -17.73 -12.42 -2.26
N ASN A 552 -18.81 -11.83 -1.73
CA ASN A 552 -19.01 -10.38 -1.76
C ASN A 552 -18.11 -9.61 -0.80
N LEU A 553 -17.51 -10.26 0.21
CA LEU A 553 -16.53 -9.67 1.12
C LEU A 553 -15.12 -9.56 0.46
N GLY A 554 -15.10 -8.96 -0.73
CA GLY A 554 -13.92 -8.81 -1.59
C GLY A 554 -12.73 -8.10 -0.94
N ASN A 555 -12.97 -7.21 0.02
CA ASN A 555 -11.96 -6.38 0.66
C ASN A 555 -11.13 -7.10 1.74
N PHE A 556 -11.53 -8.30 2.16
CA PHE A 556 -10.83 -9.07 3.19
C PHE A 556 -9.71 -9.92 2.59
N LYS A 557 -8.49 -9.74 3.10
CA LYS A 557 -7.29 -10.46 2.65
C LYS A 557 -7.28 -11.90 3.16
N THR A 558 -7.71 -12.09 4.41
CA THR A 558 -7.74 -13.38 5.11
C THR A 558 -8.81 -14.34 4.59
N LEU A 559 -9.80 -13.83 3.85
CA LEU A 559 -10.96 -14.59 3.39
C LEU A 559 -10.68 -15.55 2.23
N SER A 560 -9.55 -15.37 1.53
CA SER A 560 -9.25 -16.09 0.29
C SER A 560 -9.55 -17.60 0.35
N PRO A 561 -9.18 -18.37 1.39
CA PRO A 561 -9.46 -19.82 1.44
C PRO A 561 -10.94 -20.22 1.37
N LEU A 562 -11.87 -19.31 1.68
CA LEU A 562 -13.31 -19.58 1.75
C LEU A 562 -14.08 -19.11 0.51
N LYS A 563 -13.48 -18.29 -0.35
CA LYS A 563 -14.13 -17.78 -1.56
C LYS A 563 -14.26 -18.89 -2.59
N PHE A 564 -15.46 -19.08 -3.10
CA PHE A 564 -15.77 -20.09 -4.10
C PHE A 564 -16.94 -19.60 -4.94
N GLU A 565 -16.73 -19.41 -6.24
CA GLU A 565 -17.80 -19.11 -7.16
C GLU A 565 -18.21 -20.40 -7.89
N PRO A 566 -19.45 -20.90 -7.71
CA PRO A 566 -19.95 -21.94 -8.58
C PRO A 566 -19.98 -21.39 -10.02
N PRO A 567 -19.51 -22.17 -11.00
CA PRO A 567 -19.44 -21.67 -12.37
C PRO A 567 -20.86 -21.41 -12.92
N LYS A 568 -21.03 -20.24 -13.55
CA LYS A 568 -22.29 -19.82 -14.19
C LYS A 568 -22.21 -20.11 -15.69
N GLY A 569 -22.97 -21.09 -16.19
CA GLY A 569 -23.08 -21.36 -17.64
C GLY A 569 -23.31 -22.83 -17.99
N GLU A 570 -23.63 -23.11 -19.26
CA GLU A 570 -23.83 -24.47 -19.80
C GLU A 570 -22.50 -25.21 -20.10
N ASP A 571 -21.37 -24.50 -20.16
CA ASP A 571 -20.04 -25.06 -20.48
C ASP A 571 -19.25 -25.53 -19.24
N VAL A 572 -19.95 -26.01 -18.22
CA VAL A 572 -19.32 -26.50 -16.98
C VAL A 572 -19.08 -28.00 -17.08
N ARG A 573 -17.81 -28.40 -17.04
CA ARG A 573 -17.42 -29.82 -17.10
C ARG A 573 -17.04 -30.32 -15.71
N PRO A 574 -17.64 -31.43 -15.24
CA PRO A 574 -17.23 -32.05 -14.01
C PRO A 574 -15.80 -32.60 -14.17
N VAL A 575 -14.98 -32.35 -13.17
CA VAL A 575 -13.61 -32.86 -13.05
C VAL A 575 -13.69 -34.31 -12.57
N LYS A 576 -12.93 -35.19 -13.22
CA LYS A 576 -12.93 -36.62 -12.87
C LYS A 576 -12.06 -36.88 -11.66
N PHE A 577 -12.60 -37.64 -10.70
CA PHE A 577 -11.87 -38.10 -9.53
C PHE A 577 -11.18 -39.44 -9.78
N ILE A 578 -9.94 -39.55 -9.31
CA ILE A 578 -9.16 -40.79 -9.32
C ILE A 578 -8.62 -41.02 -7.91
N PHE A 579 -8.86 -42.21 -7.37
CA PHE A 579 -8.23 -42.64 -6.13
C PHE A 579 -7.10 -43.62 -6.49
N GLU A 580 -5.89 -43.34 -6.00
CA GLU A 580 -4.64 -44.05 -6.33
C GLU A 580 -4.73 -45.58 -6.11
N GLU A 581 -5.67 -46.06 -5.29
CA GLU A 581 -5.89 -47.49 -5.02
C GLU A 581 -6.28 -48.32 -6.25
N TYR A 582 -6.49 -47.70 -7.43
CA TYR A 582 -7.02 -48.34 -8.62
C TYR A 582 -6.25 -48.11 -9.95
N ASP A 583 -5.05 -47.51 -10.00
CA ASP A 583 -4.36 -47.31 -11.30
C ASP A 583 -2.82 -47.12 -11.31
N GLU A 584 -2.23 -47.32 -12.51
CA GLU A 584 -0.81 -47.35 -12.97
C GLU A 584 0.32 -46.84 -12.04
N GLN A 585 1.36 -47.68 -11.84
CA GLN A 585 2.63 -47.27 -11.22
C GLN A 585 3.32 -46.17 -12.03
N GLU A 586 3.99 -45.22 -11.35
CA GLU A 586 4.77 -44.19 -12.02
C GLU A 586 5.98 -44.80 -12.75
N THR A 587 6.14 -44.48 -14.04
CA THR A 587 7.28 -44.90 -14.86
C THR A 587 7.82 -43.72 -15.67
N LEU A 588 9.11 -43.73 -15.98
CA LEU A 588 9.74 -42.74 -16.89
C LEU A 588 9.76 -43.22 -18.34
N GLU A 589 9.57 -44.51 -18.60
CA GLU A 589 9.62 -45.15 -19.92
C GLU A 589 8.74 -44.43 -20.93
N ASN A 590 7.50 -44.12 -20.56
CA ASN A 590 6.55 -43.48 -21.47
C ASN A 590 6.92 -42.04 -21.84
N ILE A 591 7.56 -41.29 -20.92
CA ILE A 591 8.06 -39.93 -21.21
C ILE A 591 9.29 -40.03 -22.11
N THR A 592 10.19 -40.96 -21.81
CA THR A 592 11.38 -41.27 -22.62
C THR A 592 10.98 -41.62 -24.05
N ASP A 593 10.01 -42.50 -24.24
CA ASP A 593 9.51 -42.88 -25.57
C ASP A 593 8.88 -41.70 -26.31
N ALA A 594 8.08 -40.88 -25.62
CA ALA A 594 7.50 -39.67 -26.20
C ALA A 594 8.58 -38.68 -26.67
N MET A 595 9.64 -38.48 -25.89
CA MET A 595 10.77 -37.65 -26.27
C MET A 595 11.53 -38.20 -27.47
N MET A 596 11.77 -39.51 -27.50
CA MET A 596 12.51 -40.16 -28.60
C MET A 596 11.77 -40.05 -29.93
N ASN A 597 10.43 -40.00 -29.93
CA ASN A 597 9.62 -39.78 -31.13
C ASN A 597 9.81 -38.39 -31.78
N HIS A 598 10.34 -37.41 -31.04
CA HIS A 598 10.65 -36.07 -31.57
C HIS A 598 12.03 -35.97 -32.21
N LEU A 599 12.82 -37.05 -32.18
CA LEU A 599 14.14 -37.09 -32.82
C LEU A 599 14.02 -37.43 -34.32
N PRO A 600 14.85 -36.82 -35.19
CA PRO A 600 14.90 -37.19 -36.60
C PRO A 600 15.33 -38.66 -36.78
N PRO A 601 14.88 -39.35 -37.85
CA PRO A 601 15.22 -40.75 -38.13
C PRO A 601 16.71 -41.03 -38.44
N ALA A 602 17.59 -40.02 -38.34
CA ALA A 602 19.03 -40.15 -38.52
C ALA A 602 19.80 -40.38 -37.20
N THR A 603 19.09 -40.60 -36.10
CA THR A 603 19.66 -41.15 -34.85
C THR A 603 19.65 -42.67 -35.02
N PRO A 604 20.75 -43.42 -34.75
CA PRO A 604 20.81 -44.84 -35.04
C PRO A 604 19.57 -45.55 -34.48
N ALA A 605 18.81 -46.19 -35.37
CA ALA A 605 17.56 -46.85 -35.03
C ALA A 605 17.86 -47.99 -34.04
N LEU A 606 17.39 -47.86 -32.80
CA LEU A 606 17.22 -48.99 -31.91
C LEU A 606 16.04 -49.82 -32.43
N ASP A 607 16.32 -50.91 -33.16
CA ASP A 607 15.27 -51.87 -33.56
C ASP A 607 14.79 -52.60 -32.30
N PRO A 608 13.48 -52.60 -31.98
CA PRO A 608 12.93 -53.29 -30.81
C PRO A 608 13.03 -54.83 -30.86
N ARG A 609 13.73 -55.39 -31.86
CA ARG A 609 13.75 -56.83 -32.19
C ARG A 609 14.97 -57.62 -31.71
N ASP A 610 15.94 -57.01 -31.05
CA ASP A 610 17.02 -57.78 -30.38
C ASP A 610 16.64 -58.26 -28.97
N LYS A 611 15.39 -58.71 -28.80
CA LYS A 611 15.02 -59.57 -27.67
C LYS A 611 15.39 -61.02 -28.02
N GLY A 612 16.58 -61.43 -27.58
CA GLY A 612 16.91 -62.83 -27.37
C GLY A 612 17.95 -63.40 -28.33
N LYS A 613 19.23 -63.12 -28.05
CA LYS A 613 20.31 -64.10 -28.22
C LYS A 613 21.25 -63.99 -27.03
N GLU A 614 21.37 -65.06 -26.26
CA GLU A 614 22.47 -65.27 -25.32
C GLU A 614 23.79 -65.14 -26.10
N ILE A 615 24.68 -64.27 -25.63
CA ILE A 615 26.07 -64.22 -26.06
C ILE A 615 26.92 -64.58 -24.84
N ASP A 616 27.74 -65.60 -25.06
CA ASP A 616 28.66 -66.26 -24.14
C ASP A 616 29.78 -65.30 -23.67
N ASP A 617 30.24 -65.50 -22.43
CA ASP A 617 31.24 -64.70 -21.73
C ASP A 617 32.58 -64.58 -22.51
N GLN A 618 32.88 -63.43 -23.11
CA GLN A 618 34.26 -62.98 -23.37
C GLN A 618 34.41 -61.45 -23.25
N GLU A 619 35.39 -61.02 -22.45
CA GLU A 619 35.87 -59.64 -22.33
C GLU A 619 36.25 -59.05 -23.71
N ALA A 620 35.41 -58.17 -24.24
CA ALA A 620 35.75 -57.24 -25.31
C ALA A 620 35.25 -55.84 -24.94
N ALA A 621 36.09 -54.83 -25.13
CA ALA A 621 35.71 -53.43 -24.93
C ALA A 621 34.46 -53.10 -25.78
N PRO A 622 33.46 -52.37 -25.25
CA PRO A 622 32.25 -52.06 -25.99
C PRO A 622 32.61 -51.30 -27.26
N GLU A 623 32.10 -51.76 -28.41
CA GLU A 623 32.23 -51.06 -29.68
C GLU A 623 31.71 -49.63 -29.52
N ARG A 624 32.34 -48.65 -30.21
CA ARG A 624 32.04 -47.21 -30.05
C ARG A 624 30.56 -46.83 -30.22
N ASP A 625 29.79 -47.64 -30.95
CA ASP A 625 28.36 -47.43 -31.20
C ASP A 625 27.47 -47.81 -29.99
N ASP A 626 27.93 -48.73 -29.14
CA ASP A 626 27.20 -49.15 -27.93
C ASP A 626 27.32 -48.09 -26.81
N LEU A 627 28.54 -47.57 -26.57
CA LEU A 627 28.75 -46.53 -25.56
C LEU A 627 28.01 -45.22 -25.89
N LEU A 628 27.94 -44.82 -27.17
CA LEU A 628 27.19 -43.65 -27.60
C LEU A 628 25.68 -43.83 -27.36
N THR A 629 25.15 -45.01 -27.67
CA THR A 629 23.74 -45.35 -27.46
C THR A 629 23.38 -45.32 -25.97
N ARG A 630 24.25 -45.85 -25.11
CA ARG A 630 24.11 -45.78 -23.64
C ARG A 630 24.13 -44.34 -23.13
N SER A 631 25.01 -43.49 -23.65
CA SER A 631 25.06 -42.06 -23.30
C SER A 631 23.78 -41.32 -23.69
N ILE A 632 23.22 -41.60 -24.87
CA ILE A 632 21.96 -40.99 -25.32
C ILE A 632 20.81 -41.44 -24.42
N TYR A 633 20.70 -42.74 -24.14
CA TYR A 633 19.61 -43.29 -23.35
C TYR A 633 19.61 -42.80 -21.89
N ASP A 634 20.79 -42.78 -21.25
CA ASP A 634 20.93 -42.23 -19.89
C ASP A 634 20.61 -40.73 -19.84
N TYR A 635 21.08 -39.94 -20.82
CA TYR A 635 20.77 -38.51 -20.88
C TYR A 635 19.27 -38.25 -21.08
N VAL A 636 18.59 -39.08 -21.88
CA VAL A 636 17.13 -39.00 -22.06
C VAL A 636 16.39 -39.39 -20.79
N ILE A 637 16.82 -40.42 -20.06
CA ILE A 637 16.23 -40.76 -18.77
C ILE A 637 16.36 -39.61 -17.76
N GLU A 638 17.53 -38.96 -17.69
CA GLU A 638 17.73 -37.78 -16.84
C GLU A 638 16.78 -36.64 -17.25
N LEU A 639 16.61 -36.39 -18.55
CA LEU A 639 15.65 -35.39 -19.04
C LEU A 639 14.20 -35.76 -18.72
N SER A 640 13.82 -37.04 -18.85
CA SER A 640 12.48 -37.51 -18.48
C SER A 640 12.20 -37.30 -17.00
N ALA A 641 13.19 -37.54 -16.13
CA ALA A 641 13.08 -37.26 -14.71
C ALA A 641 12.96 -35.76 -14.43
N ILE A 642 13.71 -34.91 -15.15
CA ILE A 642 13.58 -33.44 -15.06
C ILE A 642 12.16 -33.00 -15.47
N LEU A 643 11.65 -33.46 -16.61
CA LEU A 643 10.31 -33.14 -17.09
C LEU A 643 9.21 -33.62 -16.14
N TYR A 644 9.41 -34.77 -15.50
CA TYR A 644 8.50 -35.24 -14.45
C TYR A 644 8.52 -34.30 -13.23
N LYS A 645 9.66 -33.70 -12.88
CA LYS A 645 9.83 -32.86 -11.69
C LYS A 645 9.38 -31.42 -11.86
N SER A 646 9.65 -30.79 -13.00
CA SER A 646 9.17 -29.45 -13.34
C SER A 646 9.59 -28.99 -14.74
N PHE A 647 8.90 -27.98 -15.26
CA PHE A 647 9.35 -27.19 -16.41
C PHE A 647 8.75 -25.78 -16.35
N GLU A 648 9.39 -24.80 -17.01
CA GLU A 648 8.87 -23.42 -17.09
C GLU A 648 8.46 -23.03 -18.51
N VAL A 649 7.43 -22.20 -18.60
CA VAL A 649 6.94 -21.58 -19.83
C VAL A 649 7.03 -20.07 -19.71
N THR A 650 7.71 -19.42 -20.65
CA THR A 650 7.90 -17.96 -20.68
C THR A 650 6.92 -17.31 -21.66
N SER A 651 6.33 -16.17 -21.29
CA SER A 651 5.44 -15.41 -22.17
C SER A 651 6.18 -14.86 -23.40
N PRO A 652 5.47 -14.62 -24.52
CA PRO A 652 6.08 -14.05 -25.74
C PRO A 652 6.82 -12.73 -25.55
N ASP A 653 6.42 -11.93 -24.56
CA ASP A 653 7.05 -10.64 -24.23
C ASP A 653 8.14 -10.75 -23.14
N GLY A 654 8.43 -11.95 -22.66
CA GLY A 654 9.47 -12.23 -21.66
C GLY A 654 9.19 -11.69 -20.26
N ARG A 655 8.00 -11.12 -20.01
CA ARG A 655 7.68 -10.47 -18.71
C ARG A 655 7.12 -11.44 -17.68
N PHE A 656 6.62 -12.60 -18.10
CA PHE A 656 5.99 -13.57 -17.22
C PHE A 656 6.55 -14.97 -17.47
N THR A 657 6.77 -15.69 -16.37
CA THR A 657 7.19 -17.09 -16.39
C THR A 657 6.23 -17.89 -15.53
N GLN A 658 5.79 -19.04 -16.01
CA GLN A 658 4.95 -19.99 -15.28
C GLN A 658 5.70 -21.31 -15.14
N GLU A 659 5.85 -21.78 -13.92
CA GLU A 659 6.35 -23.12 -13.60
C GLU A 659 5.18 -24.12 -13.54
N PHE A 660 5.40 -25.32 -14.04
CA PHE A 660 4.51 -26.47 -13.91
C PHE A 660 5.24 -27.58 -13.17
N ASP A 661 4.53 -28.28 -12.28
CA ASP A 661 5.13 -29.28 -11.40
C ASP A 661 5.55 -30.54 -12.16
N GLY A 662 5.10 -30.75 -13.39
CA GLY A 662 5.75 -31.72 -14.27
C GLY A 662 4.86 -32.37 -15.31
N LEU A 663 5.39 -33.43 -15.92
CA LEU A 663 4.81 -34.12 -17.05
C LEU A 663 4.74 -35.63 -16.80
N VAL A 664 3.63 -36.25 -17.22
CA VAL A 664 3.45 -37.69 -17.18
C VAL A 664 2.67 -38.16 -18.40
N VAL A 665 2.71 -39.46 -18.69
CA VAL A 665 1.83 -40.08 -19.67
C VAL A 665 0.71 -40.82 -18.95
N ARG A 666 -0.55 -40.50 -19.27
CA ARG A 666 -1.76 -41.16 -18.77
C ARG A 666 -2.67 -41.49 -19.93
N ASP A 667 -3.25 -42.68 -19.93
CA ASP A 667 -4.11 -43.14 -21.03
C ASP A 667 -3.41 -43.01 -22.40
N ARG A 668 -2.08 -43.23 -22.45
CA ARG A 668 -1.21 -43.05 -23.63
C ARG A 668 -1.11 -41.62 -24.19
N GLN A 669 -1.43 -40.58 -23.42
CA GLN A 669 -1.20 -39.19 -23.83
C GLN A 669 -0.47 -38.39 -22.76
N LEU A 670 0.23 -37.34 -23.18
CA LEU A 670 0.94 -36.42 -22.31
C LEU A 670 -0.05 -35.61 -21.46
N THR A 671 0.19 -35.60 -20.16
CA THR A 671 -0.62 -34.94 -19.14
C THR A 671 0.28 -34.12 -18.23
N ILE A 672 -0.06 -32.85 -18.06
CA ILE A 672 0.64 -31.93 -17.16
C ILE A 672 0.14 -32.19 -15.74
N MET A 673 1.07 -32.35 -14.80
CA MET A 673 0.77 -32.56 -13.39
C MET A 673 0.97 -31.30 -12.58
N GLU A 674 0.10 -31.14 -11.59
CA GLU A 674 0.24 -30.17 -10.50
C GLU A 674 0.13 -30.93 -9.18
N ARG A 675 1.09 -30.79 -8.28
CA ARG A 675 1.17 -31.55 -7.03
C ARG A 675 0.79 -30.68 -5.84
N LYS A 676 0.10 -31.29 -4.87
CA LYS A 676 -0.11 -30.67 -3.56
C LYS A 676 -0.12 -31.66 -2.41
N ALA A 677 0.80 -31.45 -1.46
CA ALA A 677 0.98 -32.30 -0.30
C ALA A 677 -0.27 -32.40 0.59
N ASN A 678 -1.21 -31.46 0.44
CA ASN A 678 -2.50 -31.42 1.13
C ASN A 678 -2.40 -31.87 2.60
N ASP A 679 -1.39 -31.34 3.29
CA ASP A 679 -0.82 -31.87 4.52
C ASP A 679 -1.41 -31.26 5.80
N GLY A 680 -2.38 -30.33 5.68
CA GLY A 680 -3.12 -29.84 6.84
C GLY A 680 -3.69 -28.44 6.68
N THR A 681 -4.86 -28.30 6.07
CA THR A 681 -5.59 -27.02 6.06
C THR A 681 -7.06 -27.14 6.48
N GLY A 682 -7.36 -28.09 7.37
CA GLY A 682 -8.65 -28.20 8.06
C GLY A 682 -9.65 -29.17 7.42
N VAL A 683 -10.91 -29.06 7.85
CA VAL A 683 -12.04 -29.93 7.48
C VAL A 683 -12.27 -29.89 5.96
N SER A 684 -12.75 -30.99 5.38
CA SER A 684 -12.78 -31.29 3.94
C SER A 684 -13.30 -30.14 3.04
N VAL A 685 -14.27 -29.34 3.51
CA VAL A 685 -14.79 -28.16 2.80
C VAL A 685 -13.73 -27.09 2.49
N LEU A 686 -12.77 -26.84 3.38
CA LEU A 686 -11.70 -25.85 3.17
C LEU A 686 -10.73 -26.31 2.07
N GLN A 687 -10.46 -27.62 2.06
CA GLN A 687 -9.65 -28.26 1.03
C GLN A 687 -10.35 -28.19 -0.33
N ARG A 688 -11.67 -28.39 -0.41
CA ARG A 688 -12.45 -28.22 -1.64
C ARG A 688 -12.23 -26.83 -2.24
N ASN A 689 -12.43 -25.79 -1.44
CA ASN A 689 -12.33 -24.40 -1.93
C ASN A 689 -10.90 -24.08 -2.40
N PHE A 690 -9.87 -24.56 -1.68
CA PHE A 690 -8.48 -24.46 -2.11
C PHE A 690 -8.24 -25.14 -3.46
N CYS A 691 -8.74 -26.35 -3.66
CA CYS A 691 -8.56 -27.10 -4.92
C CYS A 691 -9.24 -26.41 -6.11
N GLN A 692 -10.48 -25.95 -5.94
CA GLN A 692 -11.17 -25.23 -7.02
C GLN A 692 -10.45 -23.93 -7.38
N GLN A 693 -9.90 -23.21 -6.39
CA GLN A 693 -9.09 -22.00 -6.65
C GLN A 693 -7.83 -22.30 -7.47
N LYS A 694 -7.20 -23.46 -7.25
CA LYS A 694 -6.05 -23.88 -8.04
C LYS A 694 -6.43 -24.19 -9.49
N ILE A 695 -7.55 -24.89 -9.70
CA ILE A 695 -8.11 -25.11 -11.04
C ILE A 695 -8.39 -23.76 -11.71
N GLY A 696 -9.14 -22.87 -11.06
CA GLY A 696 -9.46 -21.54 -11.60
C GLY A 696 -8.22 -20.68 -11.87
N SER A 697 -7.17 -20.75 -11.03
CA SER A 697 -5.90 -20.06 -11.27
C SER A 697 -5.20 -20.56 -12.54
N LYS A 698 -5.31 -21.85 -12.86
CA LYS A 698 -4.74 -22.41 -14.10
C LYS A 698 -5.61 -22.06 -15.31
N GLU A 699 -6.93 -22.02 -15.16
CA GLU A 699 -7.82 -21.47 -16.20
C GLU A 699 -7.49 -20.01 -16.53
N GLN A 700 -7.30 -19.16 -15.51
CA GLN A 700 -6.88 -17.77 -15.70
C GLN A 700 -5.53 -17.64 -16.41
N PHE A 701 -4.61 -18.58 -16.19
CA PHE A 701 -3.34 -18.62 -16.92
C PHE A 701 -3.58 -18.88 -18.41
N VAL A 702 -4.46 -19.82 -18.76
CA VAL A 702 -4.85 -20.12 -20.14
C VAL A 702 -5.54 -18.91 -20.80
N ASP A 703 -6.35 -18.19 -20.02
CA ASP A 703 -7.13 -17.03 -20.48
C ASP A 703 -6.29 -15.81 -20.85
N LYS A 704 -5.04 -15.72 -20.38
CA LYS A 704 -4.11 -14.64 -20.76
C LYS A 704 -3.73 -14.67 -22.25
N ASN A 705 -4.21 -15.66 -23.02
CA ASN A 705 -4.11 -15.76 -24.48
C ASN A 705 -2.67 -15.86 -25.01
N TRP A 706 -1.71 -16.23 -24.16
CA TRP A 706 -0.30 -16.42 -24.55
C TRP A 706 -0.07 -17.78 -25.19
N LEU A 707 -0.77 -18.83 -24.74
CA LEU A 707 -0.64 -20.19 -25.26
C LEU A 707 -0.85 -20.27 -26.78
N PRO A 708 -1.92 -19.70 -27.38
CA PRO A 708 -2.07 -19.65 -28.83
C PRO A 708 -0.91 -18.94 -29.54
N SER A 709 -0.36 -17.88 -28.93
CA SER A 709 0.77 -17.12 -29.49
C SER A 709 2.08 -17.92 -29.44
N ILE A 710 2.31 -18.66 -28.36
CA ILE A 710 3.47 -19.57 -28.21
C ILE A 710 3.36 -20.73 -29.21
N LEU A 711 2.20 -21.40 -29.25
CA LEU A 711 1.97 -22.57 -30.11
C LEU A 711 1.95 -22.22 -31.60
N GLY A 712 1.59 -20.98 -31.95
CA GLY A 712 1.64 -20.45 -33.32
C GLY A 712 2.99 -19.90 -33.75
N HIS A 713 3.99 -19.85 -32.87
CA HIS A 713 5.34 -19.40 -33.19
C HIS A 713 6.09 -20.43 -34.07
N ALA A 714 7.07 -19.99 -34.86
CA ALA A 714 7.86 -20.89 -35.72
C ALA A 714 8.73 -21.88 -34.92
N GLN A 715 9.12 -21.49 -33.70
CA GLN A 715 9.91 -22.29 -32.76
C GLN A 715 9.26 -22.21 -31.37
N PRO A 716 8.16 -22.93 -31.11
CA PRO A 716 7.45 -22.88 -29.83
C PRO A 716 8.32 -23.38 -28.66
N GLU A 717 9.28 -24.28 -28.92
CA GLU A 717 10.23 -24.81 -27.93
C GLU A 717 11.11 -23.73 -27.31
N SER A 718 11.31 -22.58 -27.98
CA SER A 718 12.13 -21.48 -27.47
C SER A 718 11.56 -20.82 -26.22
N PHE A 719 10.26 -20.98 -25.96
CA PHE A 719 9.57 -20.46 -24.78
C PHE A 719 9.62 -21.42 -23.59
N ILE A 720 10.14 -22.64 -23.78
CA ILE A 720 10.21 -23.67 -22.75
C ILE A 720 11.61 -23.67 -22.13
N LYS A 721 11.67 -23.62 -20.80
CA LYS A 721 12.91 -23.81 -20.04
C LYS A 721 12.84 -25.10 -19.23
N ILE A 722 13.91 -25.85 -19.35
CA ILE A 722 14.16 -27.12 -18.65
C ILE A 722 15.64 -27.12 -18.29
N ASP A 723 15.97 -27.71 -17.15
CA ASP A 723 17.35 -27.85 -16.72
C ASP A 723 18.10 -28.85 -17.60
N ALA A 724 19.38 -28.59 -17.86
CA ALA A 724 20.23 -29.50 -18.61
C ALA A 724 20.86 -30.52 -17.65
N PRO A 725 20.78 -31.84 -17.95
CA PRO A 725 21.48 -32.85 -17.17
C PRO A 725 23.00 -32.63 -17.15
N GLU A 726 23.63 -32.95 -16.02
CA GLU A 726 25.08 -32.96 -15.91
C GLU A 726 25.70 -34.02 -16.82
N SER A 727 26.83 -33.69 -17.45
CA SER A 727 27.58 -34.67 -18.25
C SER A 727 28.33 -35.63 -17.33
N LYS A 728 28.20 -36.94 -17.56
CA LYS A 728 28.88 -37.96 -16.76
C LYS A 728 30.22 -38.32 -17.39
N ASP A 729 31.22 -38.63 -16.56
CA ASP A 729 32.59 -38.93 -17.00
C ASP A 729 32.70 -40.15 -17.92
N TRP A 730 31.71 -41.05 -17.87
CA TRP A 730 31.66 -42.25 -18.69
C TRP A 730 30.97 -42.04 -20.05
N TYR A 731 30.46 -40.85 -20.34
CA TYR A 731 29.80 -40.58 -21.61
C TYR A 731 30.76 -40.70 -22.80
N SER A 732 30.23 -41.21 -23.92
CA SER A 732 30.97 -41.33 -25.16
C SER A 732 31.52 -39.96 -25.61
N PRO A 733 32.79 -39.86 -26.04
CA PRO A 733 33.32 -38.64 -26.65
C PRO A 733 32.56 -38.18 -27.90
N ALA A 734 31.81 -39.09 -28.54
CA ALA A 734 30.93 -38.77 -29.66
C ALA A 734 29.58 -38.16 -29.22
N PHE A 735 29.29 -38.12 -27.92
CA PHE A 735 28.12 -37.47 -27.35
C PHE A 735 28.40 -35.98 -27.11
N ASP A 736 28.45 -35.24 -28.22
CA ASP A 736 28.81 -33.82 -28.25
C ASP A 736 27.65 -32.89 -27.85
N ASP A 737 27.96 -31.60 -27.74
CA ASP A 737 26.97 -30.58 -27.38
C ASP A 737 25.89 -30.42 -28.45
N ALA A 738 26.17 -30.76 -29.71
CA ALA A 738 25.15 -30.76 -30.77
C ALA A 738 24.09 -31.84 -30.52
N MET A 739 24.50 -33.04 -30.08
CA MET A 739 23.59 -34.11 -29.69
C MET A 739 22.79 -33.75 -28.44
N LYS A 740 23.44 -33.21 -27.40
CA LYS A 740 22.75 -32.72 -26.19
C LYS A 740 21.69 -31.67 -26.53
N ASN A 741 22.03 -30.69 -27.37
CA ASN A 741 21.09 -29.66 -27.81
C ASN A 741 19.89 -30.23 -28.60
N ARG A 742 20.09 -31.30 -29.38
CA ARG A 742 18.98 -32.00 -30.06
C ARG A 742 18.06 -32.70 -29.07
N LEU A 743 18.61 -33.39 -28.07
CA LEU A 743 17.83 -34.06 -27.02
C LEU A 743 17.09 -33.05 -26.14
N MET A 744 17.72 -31.94 -25.78
CA MET A 744 17.07 -30.81 -25.10
C MET A 744 15.93 -30.22 -25.93
N THR A 745 16.12 -30.09 -27.25
CA THR A 745 15.07 -29.62 -28.16
C THR A 745 13.90 -30.62 -28.22
N ALA A 746 14.17 -31.92 -28.26
CA ALA A 746 13.15 -32.96 -28.23
C ALA A 746 12.35 -32.96 -26.91
N ALA A 747 13.02 -32.79 -25.76
CA ALA A 747 12.36 -32.61 -24.46
C ALA A 747 11.42 -31.41 -24.45
N LYS A 748 11.88 -30.26 -24.94
CA LYS A 748 11.05 -29.05 -25.05
C LYS A 748 9.88 -29.22 -26.00
N LYS A 749 10.05 -29.93 -27.12
CA LYS A 749 8.96 -30.27 -28.05
C LYS A 749 7.91 -31.19 -27.43
N THR A 750 8.34 -32.10 -26.56
CA THR A 750 7.44 -32.97 -25.78
C THR A 750 6.57 -32.12 -24.84
N VAL A 751 7.14 -31.10 -24.20
CA VAL A 751 6.36 -30.13 -23.41
C VAL A 751 5.39 -29.32 -24.29
N VAL A 752 5.83 -28.87 -25.48
CA VAL A 752 4.95 -28.16 -26.43
C VAL A 752 3.76 -29.03 -26.85
N GLU A 753 3.97 -30.33 -27.07
CA GLU A 753 2.89 -31.28 -27.36
C GLU A 753 1.91 -31.38 -26.18
N ALA A 754 2.42 -31.51 -24.96
CA ALA A 754 1.59 -31.52 -23.75
C ALA A 754 0.76 -30.23 -23.58
N LEU A 755 1.35 -29.07 -23.87
CA LEU A 755 0.67 -27.77 -23.81
C LEU A 755 -0.38 -27.59 -24.91
N ARG A 756 -0.26 -28.30 -26.03
CA ARG A 756 -1.23 -28.26 -27.13
C ARG A 756 -2.52 -28.99 -26.76
N GLU A 757 -2.39 -30.15 -26.10
CA GLU A 757 -3.53 -30.95 -25.63
C GLU A 757 -4.08 -30.44 -24.28
N LEU A 758 -3.20 -29.87 -23.46
CA LEU A 758 -3.49 -29.20 -22.17
C LEU A 758 -4.35 -30.05 -21.22
N ARG A 759 -4.01 -31.35 -21.12
CA ARG A 759 -4.60 -32.26 -20.12
C ARG A 759 -3.94 -31.98 -18.77
N LEU A 760 -4.74 -31.75 -17.73
CA LEU A 760 -4.24 -31.39 -16.40
C LEU A 760 -4.68 -32.43 -15.35
N GLU A 761 -3.71 -32.94 -14.58
CA GLU A 761 -3.94 -33.83 -13.44
C GLU A 761 -3.42 -33.16 -12.16
N PHE A 762 -4.32 -32.90 -11.21
CA PHE A 762 -3.97 -32.41 -9.87
C PHE A 762 -3.75 -33.59 -8.93
N ASN A 763 -2.49 -33.85 -8.58
CA ASN A 763 -2.09 -34.91 -7.65
C ASN A 763 -2.09 -34.38 -6.22
N MET A 764 -2.96 -34.93 -5.38
CA MET A 764 -3.19 -34.48 -4.02
C MET A 764 -3.01 -35.62 -3.04
N ASN A 765 -2.53 -35.35 -1.83
CA ASN A 765 -2.61 -36.38 -0.79
C ASN A 765 -4.05 -36.53 -0.30
N LEU A 766 -4.46 -37.77 -0.02
CA LEU A 766 -5.77 -38.06 0.55
C LEU A 766 -5.83 -37.51 1.99
N PRO A 767 -6.79 -36.61 2.29
CA PRO A 767 -6.95 -36.04 3.62
C PRO A 767 -7.38 -37.07 4.67
N LYS A 768 -6.95 -36.87 5.92
CA LYS A 768 -7.34 -37.74 7.06
C LYS A 768 -8.84 -37.76 7.37
N HIS A 769 -9.56 -36.69 7.03
CA HIS A 769 -11.00 -36.52 7.32
C HIS A 769 -11.89 -36.65 6.06
N PHE A 770 -11.36 -37.23 4.98
CA PHE A 770 -12.11 -37.44 3.76
C PHE A 770 -13.11 -38.61 3.94
N SER A 771 -14.41 -38.35 3.79
CA SER A 771 -15.47 -39.36 3.90
C SER A 771 -15.99 -39.81 2.54
N ASP A 772 -16.31 -41.10 2.36
CA ASP A 772 -16.69 -41.71 1.07
C ASP A 772 -17.97 -41.14 0.40
N GLY A 773 -18.75 -40.29 1.09
CA GLY A 773 -19.91 -39.55 0.54
C GLY A 773 -19.55 -38.28 -0.25
N TYR A 774 -18.28 -38.10 -0.63
CA TYR A 774 -17.75 -36.88 -1.22
C TYR A 774 -18.14 -36.72 -2.71
N GLN A 775 -19.27 -36.07 -3.00
CA GLN A 775 -19.74 -35.79 -4.36
C GLN A 775 -19.85 -34.29 -4.70
N GLY A 776 -18.99 -33.45 -4.09
CA GLY A 776 -18.82 -32.08 -4.57
C GLY A 776 -18.19 -32.10 -5.96
N VAL A 777 -18.89 -31.59 -6.97
CA VAL A 777 -18.40 -31.55 -8.34
C VAL A 777 -17.29 -30.50 -8.41
N PHE A 778 -16.02 -30.90 -8.57
CA PHE A 778 -15.00 -29.97 -9.04
C PHE A 778 -15.32 -29.63 -10.49
N PHE A 779 -15.08 -28.40 -10.90
CA PHE A 779 -15.50 -27.95 -12.22
C PHE A 779 -14.35 -27.31 -12.99
N SER A 780 -14.41 -27.50 -14.31
CA SER A 780 -13.63 -26.74 -15.27
C SER A 780 -14.60 -26.11 -16.27
N SER A 781 -14.46 -24.82 -16.50
CA SER A 781 -15.22 -24.06 -17.49
C SER A 781 -14.52 -24.00 -18.85
N ARG A 782 -13.19 -24.20 -18.89
CA ARG A 782 -12.39 -23.99 -20.11
C ARG A 782 -11.41 -25.09 -20.43
N LEU A 783 -10.92 -25.81 -19.42
CA LEU A 783 -10.01 -26.93 -19.62
C LEU A 783 -10.82 -28.18 -19.98
N ASN A 784 -10.43 -28.85 -21.06
CA ASN A 784 -11.22 -29.93 -21.63
C ASN A 784 -11.09 -31.26 -20.87
N ASP A 785 -9.94 -31.52 -20.23
CA ASP A 785 -9.66 -32.75 -19.48
C ASP A 785 -8.86 -32.42 -18.21
N VAL A 786 -9.59 -32.25 -17.11
CA VAL A 786 -9.04 -32.01 -15.77
C VAL A 786 -9.40 -33.18 -14.88
N LYS A 787 -8.38 -33.71 -14.19
CA LYS A 787 -8.51 -34.82 -13.24
C LYS A 787 -7.95 -34.42 -11.89
N VAL A 788 -8.55 -34.90 -10.81
CA VAL A 788 -8.01 -34.81 -9.45
C VAL A 788 -7.71 -36.21 -8.97
N ARG A 789 -6.43 -36.48 -8.67
CA ARG A 789 -5.95 -37.76 -8.16
C ARG A 789 -5.63 -37.63 -6.67
N PHE A 790 -6.28 -38.42 -5.84
CA PHE A 790 -5.95 -38.54 -4.43
C PHE A 790 -4.99 -39.71 -4.18
N SER A 791 -3.84 -39.41 -3.57
CA SER A 791 -2.76 -40.34 -3.25
C SER A 791 -2.69 -40.61 -1.75
N ARG A 792 -2.66 -41.90 -1.39
CA ARG A 792 -2.34 -42.34 -0.02
C ARG A 792 -0.84 -42.49 0.21
N GLN A 793 -0.07 -42.57 -0.88
CA GLN A 793 1.39 -42.73 -0.87
C GLN A 793 2.14 -41.41 -0.74
N GLY A 794 1.44 -40.28 -0.63
CA GLY A 794 2.07 -38.98 -0.40
C GLY A 794 2.52 -38.27 -1.70
N LEU A 795 2.05 -38.69 -2.88
CA LEU A 795 2.50 -38.18 -4.18
C LEU A 795 2.13 -36.72 -4.47
N GLY A 796 1.21 -36.14 -3.71
CA GLY A 796 1.00 -34.69 -3.73
C GLY A 796 2.18 -33.92 -3.13
N ASN A 797 3.01 -34.55 -2.29
CA ASN A 797 4.22 -33.94 -1.76
C ASN A 797 5.37 -34.08 -2.76
N GLU A 798 5.83 -32.96 -3.32
CA GLU A 798 6.93 -32.91 -4.29
C GLU A 798 8.19 -33.62 -3.80
N THR A 799 8.58 -33.47 -2.52
CA THR A 799 9.78 -34.13 -2.00
C THR A 799 9.64 -35.66 -2.02
N ILE A 800 8.45 -36.17 -1.72
CA ILE A 800 8.17 -37.62 -1.76
C ILE A 800 8.12 -38.10 -3.22
N ALA A 801 7.40 -37.40 -4.08
CA ALA A 801 7.28 -37.75 -5.50
C ALA A 801 8.63 -37.71 -6.22
N HIS A 802 9.44 -36.68 -5.99
CA HIS A 802 10.76 -36.52 -6.61
C HIS A 802 11.72 -37.62 -6.17
N ARG A 803 11.72 -37.97 -4.87
CA ARG A 803 12.55 -39.07 -4.36
C ARG A 803 12.19 -40.39 -5.03
N ARG A 804 10.90 -40.68 -5.15
CA ARG A 804 10.42 -41.91 -5.79
C ARG A 804 10.86 -42.00 -7.26
N ILE A 805 10.78 -40.89 -7.99
CA ILE A 805 11.26 -40.87 -9.38
C ILE A 805 12.77 -40.97 -9.46
N ASP A 806 13.52 -40.41 -8.51
CA ASP A 806 14.97 -40.62 -8.45
C ASP A 806 15.34 -42.09 -8.18
N ASP A 807 14.55 -42.81 -7.38
CA ASP A 807 14.70 -44.25 -7.17
C ASP A 807 14.44 -45.02 -8.48
N ILE A 808 13.31 -44.76 -9.16
CA ILE A 808 12.97 -45.36 -10.47
C ILE A 808 14.04 -45.07 -11.52
N LYS A 809 14.53 -43.83 -11.55
CA LYS A 809 15.62 -43.40 -12.45
C LYS A 809 16.89 -44.21 -12.21
N SER A 810 17.25 -44.42 -10.94
CA SER A 810 18.43 -45.20 -10.55
C SER A 810 18.31 -46.67 -10.94
N ASP A 811 17.12 -47.25 -10.79
CA ASP A 811 16.83 -48.62 -11.20
C ASP A 811 16.90 -48.79 -12.72
N MET A 812 16.31 -47.86 -13.48
CA MET A 812 16.35 -47.87 -14.96
C MET A 812 17.77 -47.66 -15.51
N ALA A 813 18.56 -46.76 -14.92
CA ALA A 813 19.95 -46.57 -15.30
C ALA A 813 20.78 -47.84 -15.06
N THR A 814 20.53 -48.54 -13.95
CA THR A 814 21.19 -49.81 -13.62
C THR A 814 20.77 -50.94 -14.57
N GLU A 815 19.50 -50.97 -14.99
CA GLU A 815 18.99 -51.98 -15.92
C GLU A 815 19.45 -51.73 -17.36
N ALA A 816 19.53 -50.47 -17.79
CA ALA A 816 20.13 -50.07 -19.07
C ALA A 816 21.62 -50.43 -19.15
N MET A 817 22.34 -50.37 -18.02
CA MET A 817 23.73 -50.85 -17.93
C MET A 817 23.85 -52.39 -17.99
N LYS A 818 22.76 -53.14 -17.73
CA LYS A 818 22.73 -54.61 -17.72
C LYS A 818 22.14 -55.26 -18.97
N ARG A 819 21.29 -54.56 -19.74
CA ARG A 819 20.54 -55.11 -20.89
C ARG A 819 21.27 -55.03 -22.24
N VAL A 820 22.52 -54.57 -22.28
CA VAL A 820 23.34 -54.55 -23.50
C VAL A 820 24.71 -55.16 -23.23
#